data_AF-A0A964A0A3-F1
#
_entry.id   AF-A0A964A0A3-F1
#
_cell.length_a   1.000
_cell.length_b   1.000
_cell.length_c   1.000
_cell.angle_alpha   90.00
_cell.angle_beta   90.00
_cell.angle_gamma   90.00
#
_symmetry.space_group_name_H-M   'P 1'
#
loop_
_entity.id
_entity.type
_entity.pdbx_description
1 polymer ?
#
loop_
_entity_poly.entity_id
_entity_poly.type
_entity_poly.pdbx_seq_one_letter_code
_entity_poly.pdbx_strand_id
1 'polypeptide(L)'
;MQHSFFLALLFCISAILPLTAQNEANGPDSKRAILAEVGRSLRWWDEGVSKKPYSWYRSEDGLRMAENILSWQDNGTGWPLMSTVREPFTGDMSKAGPWGKKAALVKATVNEMRFLARGYVATRDERYKTAVLGGLDYILEAQLETGGWPHSYPYRMTDYSHYATYNDDVIPDILEFLDEVVKSPDFEPVDKENRLRVKTAYEKGLEFILKSQIVVDGKPTAWAQQYDEVTLEPKPARAFEPAAISGGESASVLHFLMSVPKPSQEVVRAVEAGVQWYRDVQIEGLELVQTADDRTVQPNPEAPPIWARYYEIGTNKPIFAGRDGIIRYSMAEIEQERRRGYAWYNYNGTAVFNRYAEWKHERKWDNLPPTNIDESQVRNYTLPDPLVMRNGQPVSSAAKWEQARRPELLKLFEENQFGKTPDAAVNIAYEVVEQGVPGMGGKSRRTQVRIRFPDRPDVSPIHVLLNVPADAEGPVPTLLHISFSPNALLFDEPGIDEGMAWDRRLEAPIPAREARLLKDTRPEHFIDHGYGIATVYYGDIEPDFDHGGKYGVRALFNSTGVREPDSWGSMGAWSWGLSRIVDYLLTDPAVAGDKIAVSGVSRLGKAVLWAAARDERIALAIPLVSGEGGASISRRNYGETVADLTNPARYDYWYAPRYADYAFDVDALPVDGHMLLALMAPRPVLQIVGSTDTWSDPAGEWISAKAVSPVYALYGLEGMAADPDPKPGERVLHHIGYFMHDGGHTVLPEDYEVMTDFMDRHFGVKGERK
;
A
#
# COMPACT_ATOMS: atom_id res chain seq x y z
N MET A 1 -59.39 -5.27 27.75
CA MET A 1 -58.41 -5.39 28.85
C MET A 1 -57.30 -4.42 28.50
N GLN A 2 -57.18 -3.24 29.14
CA GLN A 2 -56.40 -3.00 30.38
C GLN A 2 -54.95 -3.52 30.26
N HIS A 3 -53.84 -2.79 30.52
CA HIS A 3 -53.53 -1.40 30.92
C HIS A 3 -51.99 -1.19 30.71
N SER A 4 -51.35 -0.01 30.64
CA SER A 4 -51.76 1.38 30.34
C SER A 4 -50.50 2.29 30.28
N PHE A 5 -50.44 3.25 29.33
CA PHE A 5 -49.78 4.59 29.44
C PHE A 5 -48.24 4.69 29.63
N PHE A 6 -47.50 5.71 29.15
CA PHE A 6 -47.67 6.85 28.20
C PHE A 6 -46.25 7.44 27.92
N LEU A 7 -45.89 8.00 26.76
CA LEU A 7 -45.94 9.41 26.26
C LEU A 7 -44.95 9.45 25.05
N ALA A 8 -44.93 10.32 24.03
CA ALA A 8 -45.85 11.28 23.38
C ALA A 8 -45.29 11.51 21.94
N LEU A 9 -46.05 11.59 20.84
CA LEU A 9 -46.88 12.70 20.31
C LEU A 9 -46.06 13.98 19.93
N LEU A 10 -46.21 14.64 18.77
CA LEU A 10 -47.16 14.55 17.64
C LEU A 10 -46.64 15.24 16.34
N PHE A 11 -46.96 14.63 15.20
CA PHE A 11 -47.37 15.16 13.87
C PHE A 11 -47.09 16.62 13.38
N CYS A 12 -46.53 16.70 12.18
CA CYS A 12 -47.08 17.25 10.91
C CYS A 12 -48.09 18.43 10.89
N ILE A 13 -47.85 19.44 10.03
CA ILE A 13 -48.55 19.71 8.72
C ILE A 13 -48.04 21.03 8.08
N SER A 14 -48.13 21.16 6.75
CA SER A 14 -47.55 22.22 5.90
C SER A 14 -48.55 23.31 5.41
N ALA A 15 -48.07 24.54 5.16
CA ALA A 15 -48.79 25.58 4.37
C ALA A 15 -47.91 26.75 3.81
N ILE A 16 -47.55 26.65 2.52
CA ILE A 16 -47.54 27.66 1.42
C ILE A 16 -47.38 29.20 1.70
N LEU A 17 -46.22 29.78 1.26
CA LEU A 17 -45.94 31.08 0.54
C LEU A 17 -46.49 32.47 1.03
N PRO A 18 -46.01 33.65 0.53
CA PRO A 18 -44.73 34.08 -0.09
C PRO A 18 -44.13 35.45 0.39
N LEU A 19 -42.92 35.78 -0.12
CA LEU A 19 -42.27 37.11 -0.34
C LEU A 19 -42.59 38.36 0.53
N THR A 20 -41.54 38.99 1.08
CA THR A 20 -41.06 40.36 0.71
C THR A 20 -39.71 40.68 1.40
N ALA A 21 -39.01 41.74 0.98
CA ALA A 21 -37.61 42.03 1.37
C ALA A 21 -37.43 43.34 2.15
N GLN A 22 -36.24 43.47 2.76
CA GLN A 22 -35.51 44.67 3.26
C GLN A 22 -35.32 44.85 4.78
N ASN A 23 -34.03 44.67 5.15
CA ASN A 23 -33.20 45.39 6.12
C ASN A 23 -33.54 45.59 7.62
N GLU A 24 -32.59 45.07 8.41
CA GLU A 24 -31.80 45.74 9.47
C GLU A 24 -31.97 45.36 10.97
N ALA A 25 -30.79 45.24 11.61
CA ALA A 25 -30.46 45.36 13.04
C ALA A 25 -30.70 44.19 14.04
N ASN A 26 -29.61 43.42 14.23
CA ASN A 26 -28.99 43.07 15.53
C ASN A 26 -29.59 42.02 16.52
N GLY A 27 -29.10 40.78 16.35
CA GLY A 27 -28.51 39.95 17.44
C GLY A 27 -29.41 38.91 18.15
N PRO A 28 -28.82 37.95 18.91
CA PRO A 28 -27.40 37.66 19.11
C PRO A 28 -27.02 36.18 18.82
N ASP A 29 -26.27 35.91 17.75
CA ASP A 29 -25.81 34.53 17.42
C ASP A 29 -24.29 34.46 17.15
N SER A 30 -23.52 35.31 17.84
CA SER A 30 -22.06 35.44 17.69
C SER A 30 -21.23 34.33 18.37
N LYS A 31 -21.81 33.15 18.61
CA LYS A 31 -21.12 31.98 19.19
C LYS A 31 -20.79 30.86 18.21
N ARG A 32 -20.94 31.09 16.90
CA ARG A 32 -20.50 30.17 15.83
C ARG A 32 -19.40 30.70 14.91
N ALA A 33 -18.75 31.81 15.29
CA ALA A 33 -17.78 32.53 14.44
C ALA A 33 -16.32 32.57 14.96
N ILE A 34 -15.95 31.81 16.01
CA ILE A 34 -14.62 31.90 16.68
C ILE A 34 -13.90 30.52 16.76
N LEU A 35 -14.22 29.59 15.85
CA LEU A 35 -13.44 28.35 15.65
C LEU A 35 -13.09 28.12 14.16
N ALA A 36 -13.02 29.20 13.38
CA ALA A 36 -12.82 29.15 11.94
C ALA A 36 -11.80 30.18 11.43
N GLU A 37 -10.61 30.30 12.05
CA GLU A 37 -9.47 30.95 11.39
C GLU A 37 -8.04 30.62 11.91
N VAL A 38 -7.80 29.35 12.27
CA VAL A 38 -6.43 28.79 12.32
C VAL A 38 -6.45 27.53 11.44
N GLY A 39 -5.69 27.57 10.33
CA GLY A 39 -5.75 26.50 9.33
C GLY A 39 -6.56 26.83 8.07
N ARG A 40 -6.41 28.03 7.50
CA ARG A 40 -6.45 28.13 6.03
C ARG A 40 -5.21 27.42 5.49
N SER A 41 -5.25 26.08 5.44
CA SER A 41 -4.40 25.33 4.53
C SER A 41 -4.63 25.90 3.14
N LEU A 42 -3.57 26.38 2.50
CA LEU A 42 -3.61 26.93 1.16
C LEU A 42 -3.81 25.78 0.16
N ARG A 43 -5.03 25.22 0.11
CA ARG A 43 -5.47 24.27 -0.93
C ARG A 43 -5.65 25.01 -2.24
N TRP A 44 -4.51 25.36 -2.84
CA TRP A 44 -4.41 25.94 -4.19
C TRP A 44 -4.66 24.87 -5.26
N TRP A 45 -4.41 23.62 -4.89
CA TRP A 45 -4.71 22.40 -5.61
C TRP A 45 -5.64 21.52 -4.76
N ASP A 46 -6.51 20.74 -5.40
CA ASP A 46 -7.20 19.62 -4.75
C ASP A 46 -6.47 18.33 -5.14
N GLU A 47 -5.75 17.71 -4.20
CA GLU A 47 -5.10 16.41 -4.42
C GLU A 47 -6.06 15.34 -4.94
N GLY A 48 -7.35 15.45 -4.60
CA GLY A 48 -8.40 14.56 -5.09
C GLY A 48 -8.61 14.63 -6.60
N VAL A 49 -8.08 15.64 -7.29
CA VAL A 49 -8.12 15.83 -8.74
C VAL A 49 -6.97 15.09 -9.43
N SER A 50 -5.73 15.28 -8.99
CA SER A 50 -4.56 14.56 -9.54
C SER A 50 -4.62 13.04 -9.27
N LYS A 51 -5.37 12.62 -8.25
CA LYS A 51 -5.58 11.21 -7.88
C LYS A 51 -6.83 10.58 -8.55
N LYS A 52 -7.50 11.26 -9.48
CA LYS A 52 -8.65 10.69 -10.20
C LYS A 52 -8.24 9.53 -11.13
N PRO A 53 -9.15 8.57 -11.42
CA PRO A 53 -8.91 7.54 -12.43
C PRO A 53 -8.86 8.15 -13.84
N TYR A 54 -8.12 7.55 -14.78
CA TYR A 54 -8.01 8.03 -16.17
C TYR A 54 -9.37 8.19 -16.88
N SER A 55 -10.39 7.42 -16.49
CA SER A 55 -11.76 7.58 -16.99
C SER A 55 -12.38 8.95 -16.67
N TRP A 56 -12.07 9.52 -15.50
CA TRP A 56 -12.54 10.87 -15.13
C TRP A 56 -11.85 11.97 -15.95
N TYR A 57 -10.59 11.80 -16.34
CA TYR A 57 -9.89 12.73 -17.24
C TYR A 57 -10.51 12.81 -18.64
N ARG A 58 -11.31 11.81 -19.03
CA ARG A 58 -12.11 11.79 -20.27
C ARG A 58 -13.52 12.37 -20.08
N SER A 59 -13.91 12.73 -18.85
CA SER A 59 -15.22 13.35 -18.57
C SER A 59 -15.25 14.82 -18.97
N GLU A 60 -16.45 15.38 -19.09
CA GLU A 60 -16.65 16.81 -19.37
C GLU A 60 -15.91 17.71 -18.35
N ASP A 61 -15.94 17.35 -17.05
CA ASP A 61 -15.20 18.08 -16.02
C ASP A 61 -13.68 17.98 -16.19
N GLY A 62 -13.17 16.77 -16.46
CA GLY A 62 -11.73 16.54 -16.68
C GLY A 62 -11.20 17.34 -17.87
N LEU A 63 -11.91 17.29 -18.99
CA LEU A 63 -11.58 18.06 -20.20
C LEU A 63 -11.70 19.57 -19.97
N ARG A 64 -12.77 20.04 -19.31
CA ARG A 64 -12.96 21.46 -18.97
C ARG A 64 -11.84 22.00 -18.07
N MET A 65 -11.39 21.21 -17.09
CA MET A 65 -10.26 21.59 -16.24
C MET A 65 -8.94 21.59 -17.00
N ALA A 66 -8.74 20.69 -17.97
CA ALA A 66 -7.59 20.68 -18.85
C ALA A 66 -7.51 21.94 -19.74
N GLU A 67 -8.63 22.34 -20.36
CA GLU A 67 -8.70 23.57 -21.17
C GLU A 67 -8.42 24.83 -20.32
N ASN A 68 -8.95 24.86 -19.09
CA ASN A 68 -8.64 25.93 -18.14
C ASN A 68 -7.13 26.00 -17.87
N ILE A 69 -6.48 24.89 -17.48
CA ILE A 69 -5.04 24.84 -17.23
C ILE A 69 -4.23 25.28 -18.46
N LEU A 70 -4.53 24.74 -19.64
CA LEU A 70 -3.83 25.10 -20.88
C LEU A 70 -3.89 26.60 -21.16
N SER A 71 -5.04 27.23 -20.94
CA SER A 71 -5.21 28.67 -21.20
C SER A 71 -4.36 29.57 -20.32
N TRP A 72 -3.91 29.09 -19.16
CA TRP A 72 -3.06 29.85 -18.21
C TRP A 72 -1.55 29.65 -18.40
N GLN A 73 -1.11 28.79 -19.33
CA GLN A 73 0.32 28.57 -19.56
C GLN A 73 0.95 29.80 -20.22
N ASP A 74 2.06 30.29 -19.68
CA ASP A 74 2.79 31.44 -20.23
C ASP A 74 3.57 31.07 -21.50
N ASN A 75 3.97 32.06 -22.30
CA ASN A 75 4.81 31.85 -23.49
C ASN A 75 6.28 31.47 -23.15
N GLY A 76 6.62 31.38 -21.85
CA GLY A 76 7.80 30.71 -21.29
C GLY A 76 7.47 29.45 -20.48
N THR A 77 6.28 28.89 -20.71
CA THR A 77 5.79 27.54 -20.38
C THR A 77 5.68 27.07 -18.92
N GLY A 78 5.94 27.91 -17.92
CA GLY A 78 5.41 27.70 -16.56
C GLY A 78 3.99 28.28 -16.35
N TRP A 79 3.43 28.09 -15.15
CA TRP A 79 2.08 28.57 -14.76
C TRP A 79 2.10 29.59 -13.62
N PRO A 80 1.16 30.56 -13.61
CA PRO A 80 1.05 31.56 -12.54
C PRO A 80 0.57 30.93 -11.22
N LEU A 81 1.01 31.52 -10.11
CA LEU A 81 0.74 31.03 -8.76
C LEU A 81 -0.71 31.25 -8.31
N MET A 82 -1.64 30.49 -8.91
CA MET A 82 -3.08 30.57 -8.70
C MET A 82 -3.78 29.22 -8.94
N SER A 83 -5.09 29.14 -8.68
CA SER A 83 -5.90 27.95 -8.95
C SER A 83 -6.38 27.90 -10.42
N THR A 84 -5.45 27.65 -11.34
CA THR A 84 -5.67 27.62 -12.81
C THR A 84 -6.81 26.70 -13.28
N VAL A 85 -7.16 25.67 -12.52
CA VAL A 85 -8.26 24.74 -12.82
C VAL A 85 -9.67 25.33 -12.81
N ARG A 86 -9.91 26.48 -12.19
CA ARG A 86 -11.28 26.98 -11.88
C ARG A 86 -11.98 27.68 -13.04
N GLU A 87 -11.28 28.60 -13.69
CA GLU A 87 -11.77 29.42 -14.79
C GLU A 87 -10.66 29.55 -15.85
N PRO A 88 -10.99 29.71 -17.15
CA PRO A 88 -9.99 29.89 -18.18
C PRO A 88 -9.41 31.30 -18.17
N PHE A 89 -8.20 31.46 -18.71
CA PHE A 89 -7.58 32.76 -18.92
C PHE A 89 -8.35 33.56 -19.98
N THR A 90 -8.80 34.76 -19.61
CA THR A 90 -9.56 35.66 -20.49
C THR A 90 -8.72 36.81 -21.05
N GLY A 91 -7.39 36.65 -21.10
CA GLY A 91 -6.45 37.72 -21.50
C GLY A 91 -6.17 38.78 -20.41
N ASP A 92 -6.75 38.65 -19.21
CA ASP A 92 -6.59 39.60 -18.11
C ASP A 92 -5.79 38.99 -16.93
N MET A 93 -4.52 39.39 -16.83
CA MET A 93 -3.61 38.99 -15.75
C MET A 93 -3.91 39.65 -14.39
N SER A 94 -4.94 40.49 -14.27
CA SER A 94 -5.42 40.97 -12.97
C SER A 94 -6.03 39.85 -12.12
N LYS A 95 -6.63 38.84 -12.78
CA LYS A 95 -7.26 37.67 -12.16
C LYS A 95 -6.29 36.70 -11.47
N ALA A 96 -4.99 36.73 -11.81
CA ALA A 96 -3.98 35.90 -11.17
C ALA A 96 -3.74 36.24 -9.67
N GLY A 97 -4.37 37.30 -9.17
CA GLY A 97 -4.32 37.68 -7.76
C GLY A 97 -3.01 38.36 -7.37
N PRO A 98 -2.79 38.58 -6.05
CA PRO A 98 -1.65 39.35 -5.56
C PRO A 98 -0.33 38.55 -5.54
N TRP A 99 -0.37 37.22 -5.73
CA TRP A 99 0.76 36.33 -5.47
C TRP A 99 1.64 36.00 -6.68
N GLY A 100 1.17 36.22 -7.91
CA GLY A 100 2.02 36.05 -9.09
C GLY A 100 1.33 36.32 -10.43
N LYS A 101 1.82 37.30 -11.19
CA LYS A 101 1.42 37.55 -12.60
C LYS A 101 2.42 36.94 -13.61
N LYS A 102 3.15 35.92 -13.18
CA LYS A 102 4.25 35.26 -13.89
C LYS A 102 4.26 33.78 -13.51
N ALA A 103 4.84 32.95 -14.38
CA ALA A 103 5.23 31.59 -14.05
C ALA A 103 6.01 31.51 -12.71
N ALA A 104 5.67 30.52 -11.89
CA ALA A 104 6.38 30.18 -10.66
C ALA A 104 6.89 28.74 -10.73
N LEU A 105 8.08 28.49 -10.17
CA LEU A 105 8.70 27.15 -10.19
C LEU A 105 8.10 26.20 -9.15
N VAL A 106 7.33 26.75 -8.21
CA VAL A 106 6.71 26.06 -7.08
C VAL A 106 5.20 25.95 -7.24
N LYS A 107 4.65 24.79 -6.83
CA LYS A 107 3.22 24.46 -6.64
C LYS A 107 2.25 24.62 -7.82
N ALA A 108 2.34 25.66 -8.64
CA ALA A 108 1.57 25.77 -9.88
C ALA A 108 2.18 24.89 -10.97
N THR A 109 3.36 25.25 -11.51
CA THR A 109 3.95 24.56 -12.67
C THR A 109 4.03 23.03 -12.50
N VAL A 110 4.50 22.52 -11.36
CA VAL A 110 4.60 21.07 -11.10
C VAL A 110 3.23 20.36 -11.04
N ASN A 111 2.18 20.98 -10.51
CA ASN A 111 0.87 20.34 -10.36
C ASN A 111 0.06 20.39 -11.66
N GLU A 112 0.11 21.51 -12.37
CA GLU A 112 -0.45 21.65 -13.71
C GLU A 112 0.20 20.64 -14.68
N MET A 113 1.53 20.42 -14.60
CA MET A 113 2.21 19.35 -15.34
C MET A 113 1.73 17.95 -14.94
N ARG A 114 1.64 17.63 -13.63
CA ARG A 114 1.09 16.34 -13.15
C ARG A 114 -0.30 16.06 -13.73
N PHE A 115 -1.18 17.08 -13.74
CA PHE A 115 -2.53 16.95 -14.31
C PHE A 115 -2.50 16.68 -15.81
N LEU A 116 -1.75 17.47 -16.58
CA LEU A 116 -1.71 17.38 -18.03
C LEU A 116 -1.01 16.09 -18.50
N ALA A 117 0.00 15.60 -17.78
CA ALA A 117 0.65 14.32 -18.07
C ALA A 117 -0.34 13.15 -17.94
N ARG A 118 -1.08 13.09 -16.82
CA ARG A 118 -2.15 12.10 -16.59
C ARG A 118 -3.30 12.25 -17.60
N GLY A 119 -3.65 13.50 -17.96
CA GLY A 119 -4.59 13.83 -19.02
C GLY A 119 -4.16 13.34 -20.40
N TYR A 120 -2.87 13.43 -20.73
CA TYR A 120 -2.31 12.92 -21.99
C TYR A 120 -2.43 11.40 -22.07
N VAL A 121 -2.02 10.67 -21.02
CA VAL A 121 -2.16 9.21 -20.97
C VAL A 121 -3.62 8.77 -21.13
N ALA A 122 -4.55 9.53 -20.55
CA ALA A 122 -5.99 9.28 -20.68
C ALA A 122 -6.54 9.58 -22.09
N THR A 123 -6.24 10.73 -22.69
CA THR A 123 -6.94 11.27 -23.87
C THR A 123 -6.14 11.20 -25.19
N ARG A 124 -4.81 11.15 -25.09
CA ARG A 124 -3.85 11.28 -26.20
C ARG A 124 -3.90 12.62 -26.93
N ASP A 125 -4.35 13.69 -26.26
CA ASP A 125 -4.28 15.06 -26.78
C ASP A 125 -2.84 15.62 -26.72
N GLU A 126 -2.18 15.73 -27.87
CA GLU A 126 -0.80 16.22 -28.00
C GLU A 126 -0.58 17.66 -27.47
N ARG A 127 -1.65 18.47 -27.27
CA ARG A 127 -1.53 19.78 -26.61
C ARG A 127 -1.06 19.62 -25.16
N TYR A 128 -1.55 18.62 -24.45
CA TYR A 128 -1.15 18.34 -23.06
C TYR A 128 0.32 17.92 -22.99
N LYS A 129 0.79 17.10 -23.94
CA LYS A 129 2.21 16.72 -24.06
C LYS A 129 3.11 17.92 -24.38
N THR A 130 2.70 18.78 -25.32
CA THR A 130 3.43 20.02 -25.63
C THR A 130 3.57 20.90 -24.39
N ALA A 131 2.47 21.08 -23.65
CA ALA A 131 2.45 21.87 -22.43
C ALA A 131 3.34 21.28 -21.32
N VAL A 132 3.31 19.96 -21.12
CA VAL A 132 4.18 19.25 -20.16
C VAL A 132 5.66 19.37 -20.54
N LEU A 133 6.03 19.19 -21.81
CA LEU A 133 7.42 19.33 -22.23
C LEU A 133 7.93 20.76 -22.05
N GLY A 134 7.12 21.77 -22.39
CA GLY A 134 7.47 23.17 -22.14
C GLY A 134 7.61 23.50 -20.65
N GLY A 135 6.75 22.97 -19.77
CA GLY A 135 6.90 23.14 -18.32
C GLY A 135 8.16 22.49 -17.78
N LEU A 136 8.62 21.40 -18.41
CA LEU A 136 9.82 20.68 -18.03
C LEU A 136 11.07 21.48 -18.45
N ASP A 137 11.09 22.00 -19.68
CA ASP A 137 12.16 22.90 -20.12
C ASP A 137 12.25 24.14 -19.23
N TYR A 138 11.12 24.75 -18.84
CA TYR A 138 11.09 25.88 -17.89
C TYR A 138 11.76 25.56 -16.54
N ILE A 139 11.48 24.39 -15.96
CA ILE A 139 12.12 23.94 -14.69
C ILE A 139 13.62 23.68 -14.90
N LEU A 140 14.00 23.05 -16.01
CA LEU A 140 15.40 22.69 -16.28
C LEU A 140 16.26 23.90 -16.63
N GLU A 141 15.74 24.89 -17.36
CA GLU A 141 16.42 26.15 -17.68
C GLU A 141 16.58 27.07 -16.46
N ALA A 142 15.67 26.97 -15.49
CA ALA A 142 15.74 27.74 -14.25
C ALA A 142 16.77 27.23 -13.24
N GLN A 143 17.39 26.06 -13.46
CA GLN A 143 18.39 25.51 -12.54
C GLN A 143 19.68 26.33 -12.59
N LEU A 144 20.14 26.77 -11.42
CA LEU A 144 21.38 27.55 -11.26
C LEU A 144 22.60 26.65 -11.44
N GLU A 145 23.78 27.22 -11.74
CA GLU A 145 25.02 26.45 -11.91
C GLU A 145 25.40 25.64 -10.66
N THR A 146 25.06 26.16 -9.47
CA THR A 146 25.19 25.51 -8.17
C THR A 146 24.22 24.33 -7.94
N GLY A 147 23.22 24.14 -8.80
CA GLY A 147 22.24 23.05 -8.75
C GLY A 147 20.90 23.39 -8.08
N GLY A 148 20.82 24.51 -7.36
CA GLY A 148 19.58 24.99 -6.74
C GLY A 148 18.64 25.70 -7.72
N TRP A 149 17.44 26.07 -7.24
CA TRP A 149 16.44 26.82 -8.02
C TRP A 149 16.00 28.11 -7.31
N PRO A 150 15.77 29.19 -8.07
CA PRO A 150 15.11 30.40 -7.57
C PRO A 150 13.60 30.17 -7.40
N HIS A 151 12.91 31.09 -6.73
CA HIS A 151 11.44 31.02 -6.55
C HIS A 151 10.67 31.17 -7.88
N SER A 152 11.20 31.99 -8.79
CA SER A 152 10.58 32.31 -10.08
C SER A 152 11.64 32.54 -11.16
N TYR A 153 11.35 32.14 -12.40
CA TYR A 153 12.21 32.39 -13.56
C TYR A 153 11.41 33.06 -14.69
N PRO A 154 11.98 34.02 -15.46
CA PRO A 154 13.23 34.73 -15.18
C PRO A 154 13.09 35.69 -14.00
N TYR A 155 14.11 35.65 -13.12
CA TYR A 155 14.22 36.45 -11.89
C TYR A 155 14.80 37.84 -12.13
N ARG A 156 14.96 38.63 -11.06
CA ARG A 156 15.58 39.97 -11.09
C ARG A 156 16.87 39.99 -10.28
N MET A 157 17.94 40.49 -10.88
CA MET A 157 19.24 40.76 -10.20
C MET A 157 19.19 41.91 -9.18
N THR A 158 18.03 42.53 -8.95
CA THR A 158 17.86 43.74 -8.11
C THR A 158 17.22 43.46 -6.75
N ASP A 159 16.75 42.23 -6.52
CA ASP A 159 16.10 41.78 -5.30
C ASP A 159 16.44 40.29 -5.05
N TYR A 160 15.99 39.71 -3.94
CA TYR A 160 16.35 38.35 -3.53
C TYR A 160 15.80 37.22 -4.43
N SER A 161 15.06 37.51 -5.52
CA SER A 161 14.46 36.48 -6.39
C SER A 161 15.46 35.65 -7.21
N HIS A 162 16.74 36.04 -7.26
CA HIS A 162 17.82 35.32 -7.95
C HIS A 162 18.44 34.18 -7.12
N TYR A 163 18.29 34.21 -5.79
CA TYR A 163 18.89 33.23 -4.89
C TYR A 163 18.23 31.85 -4.99
N ALA A 164 19.04 30.80 -4.84
CA ALA A 164 18.55 29.45 -4.64
C ALA A 164 17.76 29.37 -3.33
N THR A 165 16.55 28.83 -3.32
CA THR A 165 15.66 28.95 -2.15
C THR A 165 14.91 27.67 -1.79
N TYR A 166 14.77 27.44 -0.49
CA TYR A 166 13.87 26.46 0.10
C TYR A 166 12.52 27.07 0.50
N ASN A 167 12.34 28.39 0.38
CA ASN A 167 11.10 29.08 0.71
C ASN A 167 9.94 28.53 -0.11
N ASP A 168 8.78 28.37 0.52
CA ASP A 168 7.59 27.73 -0.06
C ASP A 168 7.85 26.31 -0.61
N ASP A 169 8.90 25.62 -0.15
CA ASP A 169 9.28 24.24 -0.53
C ASP A 169 9.83 24.08 -1.96
N VAL A 170 10.21 25.17 -2.65
CA VAL A 170 10.67 25.19 -4.07
C VAL A 170 11.60 24.03 -4.45
N ILE A 171 12.76 23.89 -3.79
CA ILE A 171 13.76 22.87 -4.19
C ILE A 171 13.29 21.44 -3.88
N PRO A 172 12.76 21.09 -2.69
CA PRO A 172 12.15 19.80 -2.41
C PRO A 172 11.03 19.43 -3.40
N ASP A 173 10.05 20.31 -3.61
CA ASP A 173 8.91 20.08 -4.52
C ASP A 173 9.40 19.77 -5.96
N ILE A 174 10.42 20.49 -6.44
CA ILE A 174 11.03 20.25 -7.75
C ILE A 174 11.75 18.90 -7.78
N LEU A 175 12.52 18.54 -6.76
CA LEU A 175 13.25 17.27 -6.77
C LEU A 175 12.33 16.05 -6.68
N GLU A 176 11.27 16.11 -5.87
CA GLU A 176 10.23 15.08 -5.86
C GLU A 176 9.55 14.98 -7.24
N PHE A 177 9.21 16.11 -7.85
CA PHE A 177 8.63 16.14 -9.20
C PHE A 177 9.56 15.58 -10.28
N LEU A 178 10.87 15.90 -10.26
CA LEU A 178 11.84 15.36 -11.21
C LEU A 178 12.00 13.83 -11.06
N ASP A 179 11.92 13.31 -9.83
CA ASP A 179 11.93 11.86 -9.57
C ASP A 179 10.64 11.19 -10.05
N GLU A 180 9.47 11.81 -9.86
CA GLU A 180 8.19 11.38 -10.44
C GLU A 180 8.24 11.31 -11.97
N VAL A 181 8.81 12.32 -12.64
CA VAL A 181 8.96 12.34 -14.11
C VAL A 181 9.78 11.14 -14.60
N VAL A 182 10.78 10.69 -13.84
CA VAL A 182 11.60 9.52 -14.17
C VAL A 182 10.89 8.20 -13.88
N LYS A 183 10.09 8.11 -12.80
CA LYS A 183 9.53 6.84 -12.31
C LYS A 183 8.08 6.56 -12.73
N SER A 184 7.24 7.58 -12.83
CA SER A 184 5.79 7.41 -13.02
C SER A 184 5.41 7.14 -14.48
N PRO A 185 4.45 6.22 -14.74
CA PRO A 185 3.90 6.00 -16.08
C PRO A 185 3.12 7.21 -16.62
N ASP A 186 2.61 8.10 -15.77
CA ASP A 186 1.88 9.30 -16.21
C ASP A 186 2.74 10.22 -17.08
N PHE A 187 4.07 10.18 -16.91
CA PHE A 187 5.04 10.95 -17.72
C PHE A 187 5.54 10.19 -18.96
N GLU A 188 4.82 9.18 -19.46
CA GLU A 188 4.98 8.61 -20.82
C GLU A 188 5.35 9.65 -21.91
N PRO A 189 4.73 10.86 -21.98
CA PRO A 189 5.10 11.88 -22.97
C PRO A 189 6.55 12.39 -22.90
N VAL A 190 7.28 12.15 -21.80
CA VAL A 190 8.69 12.54 -21.63
C VAL A 190 9.60 11.42 -22.12
N ASP A 191 10.34 11.68 -23.19
CA ASP A 191 11.24 10.71 -23.83
C ASP A 191 12.52 10.40 -23.02
N LYS A 192 13.34 9.49 -23.55
CA LYS A 192 14.58 9.02 -22.91
C LYS A 192 15.67 10.10 -22.77
N GLU A 193 15.75 11.04 -23.71
CA GLU A 193 16.74 12.13 -23.67
C GLU A 193 16.37 13.15 -22.61
N ASN A 194 15.10 13.54 -22.58
CA ASN A 194 14.56 14.42 -21.54
C ASN A 194 14.64 13.78 -20.15
N ARG A 195 14.39 12.47 -20.00
CA ARG A 195 14.63 11.74 -18.74
C ARG A 195 16.09 11.77 -18.28
N LEU A 196 17.06 11.82 -19.20
CA LEU A 196 18.48 11.97 -18.84
C LEU A 196 18.81 13.40 -18.38
N ARG A 197 18.25 14.43 -19.03
CA ARG A 197 18.33 15.83 -18.56
C ARG A 197 17.76 15.97 -17.16
N VAL A 198 16.57 15.41 -16.92
CA VAL A 198 15.88 15.38 -15.62
C VAL A 198 16.73 14.70 -14.54
N LYS A 199 17.28 13.50 -14.82
CA LYS A 199 18.18 12.82 -13.86
C LYS A 199 19.41 13.64 -13.51
N THR A 200 20.01 14.32 -14.51
CA THR A 200 21.17 15.19 -14.31
C THR A 200 20.82 16.40 -13.43
N ALA A 201 19.65 17.01 -13.65
CA ALA A 201 19.18 18.12 -12.82
C ALA A 201 18.86 17.68 -11.39
N TYR A 202 18.23 16.51 -11.22
CA TYR A 202 17.98 15.89 -9.91
C TYR A 202 19.28 15.65 -9.13
N GLU A 203 20.30 15.05 -9.77
CA GLU A 203 21.60 14.78 -9.15
C GLU A 203 22.28 16.08 -8.68
N LYS A 204 22.26 17.14 -9.50
CA LYS A 204 22.76 18.48 -9.12
C LYS A 204 21.99 19.12 -7.97
N GLY A 205 20.66 19.00 -7.94
CA GLY A 205 19.85 19.60 -6.87
C GLY A 205 19.99 18.85 -5.53
N LEU A 206 20.18 17.53 -5.57
CA LEU A 206 20.57 16.75 -4.40
C LEU A 206 21.97 17.16 -3.90
N GLU A 207 22.93 17.35 -4.81
CA GLU A 207 24.27 17.86 -4.47
C GLU A 207 24.21 19.27 -3.85
N PHE A 208 23.35 20.15 -4.36
CA PHE A 208 23.07 21.46 -3.77
C PHE A 208 22.55 21.36 -2.34
N ILE A 209 21.61 20.45 -2.04
CA ILE A 209 21.12 20.21 -0.67
C ILE A 209 22.25 19.80 0.27
N LEU A 210 23.12 18.88 -0.16
CA LEU A 210 24.21 18.39 0.68
C LEU A 210 25.27 19.48 0.92
N LYS A 211 25.62 20.27 -0.11
CA LYS A 211 26.61 21.37 0.00
C LYS A 211 26.11 22.60 0.75
N SER A 212 24.80 22.86 0.75
CA SER A 212 24.20 24.03 1.41
C SER A 212 23.89 23.80 2.89
N GLN A 213 24.01 22.57 3.41
CA GLN A 213 23.81 22.30 4.84
C GLN A 213 24.80 23.12 5.68
N ILE A 214 24.29 23.92 6.62
CA ILE A 214 25.11 24.88 7.35
C ILE A 214 26.02 24.13 8.33
N VAL A 215 27.32 24.42 8.28
CA VAL A 215 28.33 23.83 9.16
C VAL A 215 28.77 24.85 10.21
N VAL A 216 28.61 24.50 11.49
CA VAL A 216 29.07 25.30 12.64
C VAL A 216 30.10 24.48 13.41
N ASP A 217 31.29 25.03 13.68
CA ASP A 217 32.39 24.36 14.39
C ASP A 217 32.71 22.94 13.85
N GLY A 218 32.63 22.78 12.53
CA GLY A 218 32.86 21.50 11.84
C GLY A 218 31.72 20.48 11.93
N LYS A 219 30.58 20.84 12.54
CA LYS A 219 29.37 20.01 12.63
C LYS A 219 28.31 20.52 11.64
N PRO A 220 27.78 19.66 10.75
CA PRO A 220 26.60 20.00 9.97
C PRO A 220 25.40 20.22 10.90
N THR A 221 24.52 21.15 10.53
CA THR A 221 23.32 21.52 11.28
C THR A 221 22.09 21.30 10.40
N ALA A 222 21.36 22.35 10.06
CA ALA A 222 20.25 22.32 9.11
C ALA A 222 20.46 23.38 8.01
N TRP A 223 19.40 23.87 7.37
CA TRP A 223 19.46 24.72 6.18
C TRP A 223 18.88 26.12 6.45
N ALA A 224 19.36 27.12 5.71
CA ALA A 224 18.75 28.44 5.62
C ALA A 224 17.56 28.44 4.66
N GLN A 225 16.79 29.52 4.67
CA GLN A 225 15.68 29.73 3.72
C GLN A 225 16.18 29.91 2.28
N GLN A 226 17.36 30.53 2.07
CA GLN A 226 17.92 30.79 0.75
C GLN A 226 19.43 31.06 0.77
N TYR A 227 20.04 30.91 -0.40
CA TYR A 227 21.48 30.83 -0.59
C TYR A 227 21.93 31.59 -1.85
N ASP A 228 23.13 32.15 -1.78
CA ASP A 228 23.85 32.72 -2.90
C ASP A 228 23.96 31.74 -4.07
N GLU A 229 23.64 32.18 -5.27
CA GLU A 229 23.65 31.36 -6.48
C GLU A 229 25.05 30.94 -6.93
N VAL A 230 26.11 31.56 -6.38
CA VAL A 230 27.52 31.24 -6.67
C VAL A 230 28.24 30.64 -5.46
N THR A 231 28.14 31.27 -4.28
CA THR A 231 28.98 30.94 -3.11
C THR A 231 28.39 29.92 -2.14
N LEU A 232 27.08 29.60 -2.26
CA LEU A 232 26.33 28.80 -1.27
C LEU A 232 26.33 29.37 0.16
N GLU A 233 26.59 30.67 0.33
CA GLU A 233 26.38 31.34 1.61
C GLU A 233 24.88 31.60 1.86
N PRO A 234 24.37 31.39 3.09
CA PRO A 234 23.04 31.84 3.49
C PRO A 234 22.84 33.35 3.26
N LYS A 235 21.72 33.76 2.66
CA LYS A 235 21.41 35.19 2.41
C LYS A 235 20.07 35.61 3.04
N PRO A 236 19.94 36.88 3.49
CA PRO A 236 18.67 37.41 3.97
C PRO A 236 17.69 37.65 2.80
N ALA A 237 16.40 37.69 3.10
CA ALA A 237 15.33 37.96 2.14
C ALA A 237 14.65 39.30 2.44
N ARG A 238 13.42 39.29 2.97
CA ARG A 238 12.75 40.50 3.48
C ARG A 238 13.43 40.96 4.77
N ALA A 239 13.21 42.21 5.20
CA ALA A 239 13.88 42.76 6.40
C ALA A 239 13.71 41.91 7.68
N PHE A 240 12.60 41.16 7.79
CA PHE A 240 12.29 40.26 8.89
C PHE A 240 12.74 38.79 8.65
N GLU A 241 13.55 38.54 7.62
CA GLU A 241 14.06 37.23 7.22
C GLU A 241 15.60 37.31 7.09
N PRO A 242 16.33 37.31 8.22
CA PRO A 242 17.79 37.39 8.24
C PRO A 242 18.44 36.12 7.67
N ALA A 243 19.72 36.19 7.31
CA ALA A 243 20.53 35.00 7.06
C ALA A 243 20.65 34.18 8.36
N ALA A 244 19.96 33.04 8.40
CA ALA A 244 19.70 32.27 9.60
C ALA A 244 19.45 30.80 9.24
N ILE A 245 19.63 29.89 10.19
CA ILE A 245 19.13 28.52 10.03
C ILE A 245 17.60 28.59 10.13
N SER A 246 16.89 28.07 9.12
CA SER A 246 15.42 28.12 9.06
C SER A 246 14.84 26.79 9.45
N GLY A 247 14.05 26.76 10.54
CA GLY A 247 13.38 25.54 11.01
C GLY A 247 12.42 24.99 9.96
N GLY A 248 11.42 25.78 9.58
CA GLY A 248 10.32 25.35 8.71
C GLY A 248 10.79 24.68 7.43
N GLU A 249 11.62 25.38 6.66
CA GLU A 249 12.19 24.92 5.39
C GLU A 249 13.15 23.72 5.56
N SER A 250 13.90 23.65 6.67
CA SER A 250 14.74 22.49 6.97
C SER A 250 13.95 21.21 7.21
N ALA A 251 12.69 21.30 7.65
CA ALA A 251 11.84 20.12 7.77
C ALA A 251 11.56 19.53 6.38
N SER A 252 11.16 20.37 5.41
CA SER A 252 10.88 19.95 4.04
C SER A 252 12.10 19.31 3.38
N VAL A 253 13.31 19.88 3.59
CA VAL A 253 14.57 19.28 3.15
C VAL A 253 14.81 17.90 3.79
N LEU A 254 14.58 17.76 5.09
CA LEU A 254 14.74 16.47 5.79
C LEU A 254 13.71 15.43 5.33
N HIS A 255 12.46 15.82 5.08
CA HIS A 255 11.43 14.93 4.54
C HIS A 255 11.83 14.41 3.14
N PHE A 256 12.32 15.29 2.26
CA PHE A 256 12.85 14.90 0.94
C PHE A 256 14.09 13.99 1.07
N LEU A 257 15.08 14.34 1.88
CA LEU A 257 16.28 13.49 2.04
C LEU A 257 15.95 12.11 2.63
N MET A 258 14.87 12.00 3.41
CA MET A 258 14.33 10.73 3.91
C MET A 258 13.38 10.01 2.92
N SER A 259 13.01 10.61 1.78
CA SER A 259 12.31 9.91 0.69
C SER A 259 13.25 9.31 -0.36
N VAL A 260 14.53 9.74 -0.39
CA VAL A 260 15.56 9.18 -1.27
C VAL A 260 15.77 7.68 -1.01
N PRO A 261 15.48 6.78 -1.98
CA PRO A 261 15.63 5.34 -1.79
C PRO A 261 17.11 4.93 -1.81
N LYS A 262 17.51 4.04 -0.89
CA LYS A 262 18.90 3.60 -0.68
C LYS A 262 19.90 4.78 -0.62
N PRO A 263 19.71 5.71 0.34
CA PRO A 263 20.43 6.98 0.37
C PRO A 263 21.95 6.77 0.54
N SER A 264 22.74 7.64 -0.09
CA SER A 264 24.20 7.63 0.07
C SER A 264 24.60 7.89 1.52
N GLN A 265 25.79 7.45 1.94
CA GLN A 265 26.31 7.74 3.29
C GLN A 265 26.43 9.25 3.58
N GLU A 266 26.44 10.10 2.56
CA GLU A 266 26.41 11.55 2.72
C GLU A 266 25.00 12.07 3.03
N VAL A 267 23.99 11.61 2.28
CA VAL A 267 22.56 11.86 2.59
C VAL A 267 22.22 11.37 4.00
N VAL A 268 22.70 10.18 4.38
CA VAL A 268 22.49 9.62 5.72
C VAL A 268 23.07 10.53 6.80
N ARG A 269 24.32 11.01 6.65
CA ARG A 269 24.92 11.96 7.59
C ARG A 269 24.16 13.29 7.64
N ALA A 270 23.71 13.80 6.50
CA ALA A 270 22.96 15.05 6.41
C ALA A 270 21.63 14.96 7.17
N VAL A 271 20.88 13.86 6.99
CA VAL A 271 19.65 13.55 7.73
C VAL A 271 19.92 13.43 9.23
N GLU A 272 20.89 12.62 9.64
CA GLU A 272 21.16 12.39 11.06
C GLU A 272 21.65 13.66 11.78
N ALA A 273 22.44 14.50 11.11
CA ALA A 273 22.85 15.80 11.64
C ALA A 273 21.68 16.80 11.75
N GLY A 274 20.82 16.90 10.74
CA GLY A 274 19.65 17.79 10.79
C GLY A 274 18.61 17.35 11.83
N VAL A 275 18.38 16.04 11.98
CA VAL A 275 17.52 15.50 13.05
C VAL A 275 18.12 15.73 14.44
N GLN A 276 19.46 15.64 14.59
CA GLN A 276 20.11 15.98 15.85
C GLN A 276 20.00 17.49 16.15
N TRP A 277 20.21 18.35 15.16
CA TRP A 277 19.98 19.80 15.32
C TRP A 277 18.55 20.10 15.79
N TYR A 278 17.55 19.43 15.22
CA TYR A 278 16.16 19.55 15.64
C TYR A 278 15.92 19.18 17.11
N ARG A 279 16.66 18.21 17.66
CA ARG A 279 16.64 17.86 19.10
C ARG A 279 17.35 18.91 19.94
N ASP A 280 18.51 19.40 19.47
CA ASP A 280 19.34 20.36 20.19
C ASP A 280 18.66 21.73 20.35
N VAL A 281 17.76 22.10 19.43
CA VAL A 281 17.07 23.41 19.41
C VAL A 281 15.58 23.36 19.75
N GLN A 282 15.07 22.20 20.20
CA GLN A 282 13.67 22.07 20.59
C GLN A 282 13.33 22.93 21.81
N ILE A 283 12.19 23.62 21.78
CA ILE A 283 11.73 24.48 22.87
C ILE A 283 10.60 23.75 23.60
N GLU A 284 10.90 23.27 24.80
CA GLU A 284 9.93 22.64 25.70
C GLU A 284 9.24 23.68 26.59
N GLY A 285 8.02 23.36 27.05
CA GLY A 285 7.33 24.17 28.04
C GLY A 285 6.81 25.53 27.54
N LEU A 286 6.67 25.72 26.23
CA LEU A 286 6.24 26.98 25.60
C LEU A 286 5.05 26.75 24.66
N GLU A 287 3.96 27.47 24.89
CA GLU A 287 2.73 27.39 24.09
C GLU A 287 2.54 28.64 23.23
N LEU A 288 2.21 28.45 21.94
CA LEU A 288 1.81 29.53 21.04
C LEU A 288 0.31 29.83 21.19
N VAL A 289 0.00 31.00 21.75
CA VAL A 289 -1.37 31.49 21.97
C VAL A 289 -1.81 32.40 20.83
N GLN A 290 -2.82 31.96 20.09
CA GLN A 290 -3.53 32.77 19.09
C GLN A 290 -4.74 33.45 19.73
N THR A 291 -4.84 34.77 19.61
CA THR A 291 -6.09 35.53 19.85
C THR A 291 -6.62 36.11 18.54
N ALA A 292 -7.77 36.78 18.58
CA ALA A 292 -8.31 37.50 17.41
C ALA A 292 -7.37 38.62 16.92
N ASP A 293 -6.57 39.20 17.83
CA ASP A 293 -5.79 40.43 17.58
C ASP A 293 -4.28 40.23 17.58
N ASP A 294 -3.76 39.14 18.16
CA ASP A 294 -2.31 38.91 18.30
C ASP A 294 -1.94 37.41 18.30
N ARG A 295 -0.64 37.16 18.11
CA ARG A 295 0.01 35.87 18.39
C ARG A 295 1.08 36.10 19.45
N THR A 296 1.03 35.35 20.54
CA THR A 296 1.98 35.47 21.64
C THR A 296 2.42 34.09 22.11
N VAL A 297 3.43 34.01 22.95
CA VAL A 297 3.85 32.76 23.59
C VAL A 297 3.76 32.87 25.11
N GLN A 298 3.40 31.77 25.77
CA GLN A 298 3.31 31.68 27.23
C GLN A 298 3.99 30.40 27.74
N PRO A 299 4.52 30.39 28.98
CA PRO A 299 4.99 29.16 29.60
C PRO A 299 3.82 28.19 29.85
N ASN A 300 3.97 26.95 29.39
CA ASN A 300 3.05 25.84 29.64
C ASN A 300 3.86 24.53 29.67
N PRO A 301 4.17 23.96 30.85
CA PRO A 301 4.96 22.74 30.98
C PRO A 301 4.37 21.49 30.32
N GLU A 302 3.08 21.49 29.99
CA GLU A 302 2.39 20.37 29.31
C GLU A 302 2.33 20.56 27.78
N ALA A 303 2.82 21.69 27.25
CA ALA A 303 2.84 21.94 25.82
C ALA A 303 3.82 21.00 25.09
N PRO A 304 3.46 20.48 23.90
CA PRO A 304 4.39 19.72 23.06
C PRO A 304 5.56 20.61 22.61
N PRO A 305 6.74 20.03 22.30
CA PRO A 305 7.88 20.81 21.83
C PRO A 305 7.55 21.67 20.61
N ILE A 306 8.07 22.89 20.59
CA ILE A 306 7.88 23.87 19.53
C ILE A 306 9.25 24.35 19.01
N TRP A 307 9.29 24.81 17.77
CA TRP A 307 10.52 25.31 17.13
C TRP A 307 10.29 26.72 16.61
N ALA A 308 11.28 27.60 16.78
CA ALA A 308 11.29 28.90 16.12
C ALA A 308 11.46 28.73 14.60
N ARG A 309 11.06 29.76 13.84
CA ARG A 309 11.28 29.80 12.39
C ARG A 309 12.74 30.06 12.03
N TYR A 310 13.43 30.95 12.74
CA TYR A 310 14.82 31.30 12.48
C TYR A 310 15.69 31.16 13.72
N TYR A 311 16.92 30.68 13.51
CA TYR A 311 17.94 30.56 14.53
C TYR A 311 19.25 31.23 14.08
N GLU A 312 19.89 31.95 14.99
CA GLU A 312 21.19 32.59 14.77
C GLU A 312 22.27 31.53 14.50
N ILE A 313 22.91 31.63 13.32
CA ILE A 313 24.00 30.75 12.92
C ILE A 313 25.15 30.90 13.93
N GLY A 314 25.65 29.76 14.42
CA GLY A 314 26.72 29.72 15.43
C GLY A 314 26.22 29.56 16.87
N THR A 315 25.06 30.11 17.23
CA THR A 315 24.55 30.06 18.62
C THR A 315 23.30 29.22 18.80
N ASN A 316 22.59 28.88 17.71
CA ASN A 316 21.29 28.21 17.72
C ASN A 316 20.23 28.92 18.58
N LYS A 317 20.35 30.22 18.81
CA LYS A 317 19.32 31.00 19.52
C LYS A 317 18.16 31.34 18.58
N PRO A 318 16.89 31.14 18.99
CA PRO A 318 15.74 31.71 18.30
C PRO A 318 15.90 33.21 18.07
N ILE A 319 15.62 33.66 16.84
CA ILE A 319 15.66 35.09 16.48
C ILE A 319 14.38 35.56 15.79
N PHE A 320 14.04 36.82 16.07
CA PHE A 320 12.85 37.50 15.61
C PHE A 320 13.26 38.87 15.05
N ALA A 321 12.57 39.37 14.03
CA ALA A 321 12.89 40.66 13.43
C ALA A 321 11.62 41.43 13.03
N GLY A 322 11.64 42.74 13.28
CA GLY A 322 10.57 43.66 12.91
C GLY A 322 10.68 44.13 11.46
N ARG A 323 9.90 45.15 11.09
CA ARG A 323 10.11 45.82 9.79
C ARG A 323 11.37 46.68 9.75
N ASP A 324 11.95 46.96 10.92
CA ASP A 324 13.25 47.61 11.10
C ASP A 324 14.46 46.71 10.81
N GLY A 325 14.26 45.39 10.68
CA GLY A 325 15.32 44.40 10.48
C GLY A 325 16.26 44.18 11.67
N ILE A 326 15.90 44.69 12.85
CA ILE A 326 16.71 44.51 14.06
C ILE A 326 16.42 43.15 14.69
N ILE A 327 17.46 42.32 14.81
CA ILE A 327 17.42 41.02 15.47
C ILE A 327 17.07 41.20 16.96
N ARG A 328 16.11 40.40 17.41
CA ARG A 328 15.59 40.29 18.77
C ARG A 328 15.55 38.82 19.17
N TYR A 329 15.53 38.53 20.46
CA TYR A 329 15.58 37.15 20.99
C TYR A 329 14.27 36.72 21.67
N SER A 330 13.25 37.59 21.69
CA SER A 330 11.88 37.24 22.07
C SER A 330 10.86 37.77 21.06
N MET A 331 9.87 36.94 20.73
CA MET A 331 8.72 37.33 19.91
C MET A 331 7.94 38.52 20.52
N ALA A 332 8.03 38.76 21.83
CA ALA A 332 7.39 39.90 22.48
C ALA A 332 8.02 41.26 22.09
N GLU A 333 9.27 41.27 21.60
CA GLU A 333 10.03 42.48 21.27
C GLU A 333 9.74 43.03 19.87
N ILE A 334 9.10 42.25 18.99
CA ILE A 334 8.67 42.66 17.64
C ILE A 334 7.22 43.20 17.65
N GLU A 335 6.85 43.95 16.61
CA GLU A 335 5.57 44.64 16.52
C GLU A 335 4.39 43.64 16.38
N GLN A 336 3.21 43.98 16.93
CA GLN A 336 1.99 43.15 16.87
C GLN A 336 1.62 42.74 15.43
N GLU A 337 1.82 43.64 14.46
CA GLU A 337 1.58 43.35 13.03
C GLU A 337 2.49 42.24 12.49
N ARG A 338 3.76 42.18 12.95
CA ARG A 338 4.70 41.12 12.60
C ARG A 338 4.45 39.83 13.39
N ARG A 339 4.06 39.93 14.67
CA ARG A 339 3.65 38.77 15.48
C ARG A 339 2.48 38.03 14.86
N ARG A 340 1.39 38.75 14.55
CA ARG A 340 0.17 38.20 13.94
C ARG A 340 0.37 37.77 12.49
N GLY A 341 1.10 38.57 11.70
CA GLY A 341 1.21 38.42 10.25
C GLY A 341 2.22 37.38 9.75
N TYR A 342 2.92 36.66 10.64
CA TYR A 342 4.00 35.74 10.26
C TYR A 342 4.06 34.53 11.20
N ALA A 343 4.64 33.42 10.73
CA ALA A 343 4.70 32.15 11.47
C ALA A 343 6.06 32.00 12.17
N TRP A 344 6.24 32.71 13.27
CA TRP A 344 7.51 32.74 14.02
C TRP A 344 7.85 31.45 14.78
N TYR A 345 6.85 30.61 15.03
CA TYR A 345 6.98 29.30 15.65
C TYR A 345 6.19 28.25 14.85
N ASN A 346 6.65 27.00 14.89
CA ASN A 346 6.07 25.86 14.19
C ASN A 346 6.28 24.55 14.98
N TYR A 347 5.63 23.47 14.55
CA TYR A 347 5.71 22.13 15.16
C TYR A 347 6.39 21.10 14.23
N ASN A 348 7.13 21.56 13.21
CA ASN A 348 7.60 20.69 12.12
C ASN A 348 8.63 19.64 12.61
N GLY A 349 9.36 19.92 13.71
CA GLY A 349 10.29 18.97 14.31
C GLY A 349 9.63 17.66 14.75
N THR A 350 8.37 17.69 15.18
CA THR A 350 7.59 16.49 15.50
C THR A 350 7.35 15.63 14.26
N ALA A 351 7.04 16.25 13.12
CA ALA A 351 6.87 15.53 11.84
C ALA A 351 8.20 14.93 11.35
N VAL A 352 9.31 15.67 11.50
CA VAL A 352 10.67 15.20 11.23
C VAL A 352 11.02 13.98 12.08
N PHE A 353 10.72 13.99 13.40
CA PHE A 353 10.99 12.86 14.28
C PHE A 353 10.17 11.61 13.93
N ASN A 354 8.90 11.76 13.58
CA ASN A 354 8.05 10.66 13.14
C ASN A 354 8.60 10.03 11.84
N ARG A 355 8.86 10.85 10.80
CA ARG A 355 9.44 10.37 9.54
C ARG A 355 10.82 9.73 9.73
N TYR A 356 11.64 10.24 10.65
CA TYR A 356 12.95 9.66 10.95
C TYR A 356 12.84 8.28 11.61
N ALA A 357 11.84 8.06 12.47
CA ALA A 357 11.59 6.74 13.07
C ALA A 357 11.21 5.69 12.00
N GLU A 358 10.30 6.06 11.09
CA GLU A 358 9.93 5.24 9.92
C GLU A 358 11.13 4.96 9.01
N TRP A 359 11.88 6.00 8.63
CA TRP A 359 13.07 5.90 7.78
C TRP A 359 14.15 4.99 8.40
N LYS A 360 14.40 5.10 9.71
CA LYS A 360 15.33 4.19 10.40
C LYS A 360 14.82 2.74 10.46
N HIS A 361 13.50 2.53 10.44
CA HIS A 361 12.90 1.21 10.34
C HIS A 361 13.06 0.62 8.92
N GLU A 362 12.60 1.32 7.89
CA GLU A 362 12.73 0.96 6.47
C GLU A 362 14.15 0.56 6.10
N ARG A 363 15.14 1.32 6.56
CA ARG A 363 16.55 1.12 6.22
C ARG A 363 17.21 -0.13 6.83
N LYS A 364 16.53 -0.89 7.69
CA LYS A 364 16.98 -2.25 8.02
C LYS A 364 17.03 -3.14 6.76
N TRP A 365 16.16 -2.89 5.78
CA TRP A 365 16.11 -3.61 4.51
C TRP A 365 17.04 -3.07 3.42
N ASP A 366 17.75 -1.95 3.64
CA ASP A 366 18.77 -1.44 2.68
C ASP A 366 19.89 -2.47 2.45
N ASN A 367 20.26 -3.19 3.51
CA ASN A 367 21.39 -4.11 3.58
C ASN A 367 20.93 -5.57 3.75
N LEU A 368 19.81 -5.96 3.13
CA LEU A 368 19.43 -7.37 3.02
C LEU A 368 20.65 -8.18 2.51
N PRO A 369 21.04 -9.26 3.22
CA PRO A 369 22.09 -10.13 2.70
C PRO A 369 21.64 -10.75 1.37
N PRO A 370 22.58 -11.10 0.47
CA PRO A 370 22.24 -11.82 -0.74
C PRO A 370 21.45 -13.09 -0.42
N THR A 371 20.37 -13.34 -1.17
CA THR A 371 19.56 -14.55 -1.07
C THR A 371 20.44 -15.79 -1.08
N ASN A 372 20.33 -16.61 -0.03
CA ASN A 372 21.02 -17.88 0.02
C ASN A 372 20.32 -18.88 -0.91
N ILE A 373 21.06 -19.45 -1.86
CA ILE A 373 20.61 -20.55 -2.74
C ILE A 373 21.63 -21.70 -2.78
N ASP A 374 22.54 -21.75 -1.79
CA ASP A 374 23.56 -22.77 -1.64
C ASP A 374 23.25 -23.61 -0.39
N GLU A 375 22.94 -24.90 -0.59
CA GLU A 375 22.58 -25.81 0.48
C GLU A 375 23.71 -25.96 1.52
N SER A 376 24.97 -25.73 1.13
CA SER A 376 26.12 -25.74 2.04
C SER A 376 26.18 -24.52 2.98
N GLN A 377 25.43 -23.46 2.69
CA GLN A 377 25.30 -22.27 3.53
C GLN A 377 24.05 -22.32 4.43
N VAL A 378 23.21 -23.35 4.31
CA VAL A 378 22.10 -23.58 5.25
C VAL A 378 22.69 -23.86 6.64
N ARG A 379 22.46 -22.93 7.57
CA ARG A 379 22.93 -23.02 8.95
C ARG A 379 22.27 -24.17 9.70
N ASN A 380 22.87 -24.59 10.81
CA ASN A 380 22.16 -25.41 11.79
C ASN A 380 21.02 -24.61 12.44
N TYR A 381 19.85 -25.22 12.54
CA TYR A 381 18.66 -24.70 13.22
C TYR A 381 17.96 -25.81 14.01
N THR A 382 16.90 -25.49 14.76
CA THR A 382 16.06 -26.46 15.45
C THR A 382 14.60 -26.09 15.23
N LEU A 383 13.80 -27.05 14.75
CA LEU A 383 12.37 -26.86 14.53
C LEU A 383 11.62 -26.86 15.88
N PRO A 384 10.65 -25.96 16.10
CA PRO A 384 9.73 -26.09 17.23
C PRO A 384 8.89 -27.36 17.08
N ASP A 385 8.71 -28.12 18.17
CA ASP A 385 7.96 -29.37 18.14
C ASP A 385 6.43 -29.08 18.02
N PRO A 386 5.74 -29.55 16.96
CA PRO A 386 4.30 -29.36 16.85
C PRO A 386 3.55 -30.06 18.01
N LEU A 387 4.11 -31.09 18.63
CA LEU A 387 3.53 -31.83 19.76
C LEU A 387 3.93 -31.32 21.15
N VAL A 388 4.56 -30.13 21.27
CA VAL A 388 4.85 -29.50 22.57
C VAL A 388 4.15 -28.14 22.66
N MET A 389 3.27 -27.98 23.65
CA MET A 389 2.59 -26.70 23.92
C MET A 389 3.58 -25.62 24.41
N ARG A 390 3.21 -24.33 24.32
CA ARG A 390 4.09 -23.21 24.78
C ARG A 390 4.47 -23.30 26.26
N ASN A 391 3.66 -23.96 27.08
CA ASN A 391 3.93 -24.22 28.50
C ASN A 391 4.81 -25.46 28.75
N GLY A 392 5.39 -26.06 27.71
CA GLY A 392 6.23 -27.26 27.78
C GLY A 392 5.47 -28.58 27.93
N GLN A 393 4.14 -28.60 27.93
CA GLN A 393 3.39 -29.85 28.03
C GLN A 393 3.35 -30.62 26.69
N PRO A 394 3.65 -31.93 26.69
CA PRO A 394 3.57 -32.76 25.49
C PRO A 394 2.12 -33.07 25.10
N VAL A 395 1.92 -33.35 23.81
CA VAL A 395 0.64 -33.66 23.17
C VAL A 395 0.71 -35.09 22.63
N SER A 396 0.08 -36.03 23.34
CA SER A 396 0.23 -37.47 23.11
C SER A 396 -1.04 -38.17 22.62
N SER A 397 -2.04 -37.42 22.15
CA SER A 397 -3.30 -37.98 21.63
C SER A 397 -4.02 -36.98 20.75
N ALA A 398 -4.80 -37.46 19.77
CA ALA A 398 -5.65 -36.61 18.93
C ALA A 398 -6.60 -35.73 19.77
N ALA A 399 -7.21 -36.26 20.83
CA ALA A 399 -8.09 -35.47 21.71
C ALA A 399 -7.38 -34.25 22.33
N LYS A 400 -6.12 -34.39 22.78
CA LYS A 400 -5.32 -33.26 23.31
C LYS A 400 -4.84 -32.33 22.20
N TRP A 401 -4.63 -32.85 20.99
CA TRP A 401 -4.34 -32.02 19.83
C TRP A 401 -5.52 -31.08 19.52
N GLU A 402 -6.72 -31.64 19.28
CA GLU A 402 -7.90 -30.85 18.90
C GLU A 402 -8.32 -29.85 19.99
N GLN A 403 -8.32 -30.28 21.25
CA GLN A 403 -8.86 -29.48 22.35
C GLN A 403 -7.90 -28.40 22.88
N ALA A 404 -6.61 -28.48 22.57
CA ALA A 404 -5.61 -27.58 23.15
C ALA A 404 -4.53 -27.12 22.15
N ARG A 405 -3.82 -28.04 21.49
CA ARG A 405 -2.65 -27.67 20.68
C ARG A 405 -3.03 -27.01 19.36
N ARG A 406 -4.05 -27.53 18.66
CA ARG A 406 -4.54 -26.98 17.40
C ARG A 406 -5.06 -25.54 17.57
N PRO A 407 -5.89 -25.20 18.58
CA PRO A 407 -6.23 -23.81 18.92
C PRO A 407 -5.04 -22.93 19.30
N GLU A 408 -4.07 -23.46 20.07
CA GLU A 408 -2.86 -22.71 20.44
C GLU A 408 -2.00 -22.36 19.22
N LEU A 409 -1.85 -23.30 18.27
CA LEU A 409 -1.14 -23.09 17.02
C LEU A 409 -1.85 -22.10 16.10
N LEU A 410 -3.16 -22.21 15.90
CA LEU A 410 -3.96 -21.23 15.15
C LEU A 410 -3.75 -19.82 15.70
N LYS A 411 -3.84 -19.67 17.02
CA LYS A 411 -3.60 -18.39 17.69
C LYS A 411 -2.16 -17.88 17.50
N LEU A 412 -1.15 -18.76 17.53
CA LEU A 412 0.23 -18.37 17.25
C LEU A 412 0.41 -17.85 15.81
N PHE A 413 -0.21 -18.50 14.83
CA PHE A 413 -0.19 -18.03 13.43
C PHE A 413 -0.96 -16.71 13.24
N GLU A 414 -2.08 -16.51 13.94
CA GLU A 414 -2.79 -15.22 13.97
C GLU A 414 -1.93 -14.12 14.61
N GLU A 415 -1.34 -14.35 15.79
CA GLU A 415 -0.58 -13.33 16.53
C GLU A 415 0.72 -12.90 15.82
N ASN A 416 1.34 -13.77 15.00
CA ASN A 416 2.73 -13.61 14.55
C ASN A 416 2.95 -13.62 13.03
N GLN A 417 2.04 -14.16 12.21
CA GLN A 417 2.26 -14.35 10.78
C GLN A 417 1.08 -13.89 9.93
N PHE A 418 -0.06 -14.58 9.96
CA PHE A 418 -1.17 -14.28 9.05
C PHE A 418 -2.10 -13.15 9.54
N GLY A 419 -2.09 -12.89 10.85
CA GLY A 419 -2.93 -11.89 11.50
C GLY A 419 -4.31 -12.42 11.88
N LYS A 420 -4.87 -11.91 12.97
CA LYS A 420 -6.23 -12.19 13.41
C LYS A 420 -7.20 -11.72 12.32
N THR A 421 -8.05 -12.63 11.88
CA THR A 421 -9.19 -12.27 11.02
C THR A 421 -10.28 -11.61 11.88
N PRO A 422 -10.81 -10.43 11.49
CA PRO A 422 -11.92 -9.78 12.17
C PRO A 422 -13.13 -10.69 12.33
N ASP A 423 -13.78 -10.56 13.49
CA ASP A 423 -14.97 -11.29 13.94
C ASP A 423 -16.28 -10.50 13.76
N ALA A 424 -16.20 -9.28 13.24
CA ALA A 424 -17.37 -8.45 12.95
C ALA A 424 -18.28 -9.10 11.90
N ALA A 425 -19.59 -9.05 12.12
CA ALA A 425 -20.56 -9.56 11.16
C ALA A 425 -20.58 -8.69 9.90
N VAL A 426 -20.50 -9.33 8.73
CA VAL A 426 -20.65 -8.70 7.41
C VAL A 426 -21.95 -9.18 6.80
N ASN A 427 -22.74 -8.25 6.27
CA ASN A 427 -23.89 -8.57 5.44
C ASN A 427 -23.39 -9.06 4.06
N ILE A 428 -23.73 -10.29 3.69
CA ILE A 428 -23.25 -10.94 2.46
C ILE A 428 -24.45 -11.44 1.65
N ALA A 429 -24.47 -11.11 0.36
CA ALA A 429 -25.49 -11.55 -0.57
C ALA A 429 -24.86 -12.37 -1.71
N TYR A 430 -25.43 -13.54 -1.97
CA TYR A 430 -25.03 -14.44 -3.06
C TYR A 430 -25.96 -14.24 -4.26
N GLU A 431 -25.54 -13.43 -5.24
CA GLU A 431 -26.26 -13.24 -6.50
C GLU A 431 -25.86 -14.33 -7.49
N VAL A 432 -26.73 -15.32 -7.70
CA VAL A 432 -26.58 -16.30 -8.77
C VAL A 432 -26.96 -15.63 -10.09
N VAL A 433 -25.97 -15.39 -10.95
CA VAL A 433 -26.09 -14.70 -12.24
C VAL A 433 -26.68 -15.64 -13.31
N GLU A 434 -26.22 -16.89 -13.31
CA GLU A 434 -26.78 -18.00 -14.08
C GLU A 434 -26.53 -19.32 -13.33
N GLN A 435 -27.30 -20.37 -13.61
CA GLN A 435 -27.14 -21.67 -12.96
C GLN A 435 -27.36 -22.82 -13.94
N GLY A 436 -26.46 -23.80 -13.91
CA GLY A 436 -26.59 -25.07 -14.64
C GLY A 436 -26.62 -24.97 -16.16
N VAL A 437 -26.16 -23.87 -16.77
CA VAL A 437 -26.18 -23.68 -18.23
C VAL A 437 -25.07 -24.48 -18.91
N PRO A 438 -25.17 -24.85 -20.20
CA PRO A 438 -24.07 -25.53 -20.89
C PRO A 438 -22.81 -24.65 -20.94
N GLY A 439 -21.70 -25.17 -20.39
CA GLY A 439 -20.38 -24.54 -20.43
C GLY A 439 -19.32 -25.47 -21.04
N MET A 440 -18.14 -24.91 -21.33
CA MET A 440 -16.98 -25.60 -21.88
C MET A 440 -17.30 -26.42 -23.12
N GLY A 441 -18.05 -25.82 -24.06
CA GLY A 441 -18.51 -26.49 -25.28
C GLY A 441 -19.57 -27.59 -25.05
N GLY A 442 -20.24 -27.59 -23.90
CA GLY A 442 -21.21 -28.61 -23.50
C GLY A 442 -20.62 -29.75 -22.64
N LYS A 443 -19.33 -29.69 -22.29
CA LYS A 443 -18.71 -30.63 -21.35
C LYS A 443 -19.18 -30.44 -19.90
N SER A 444 -19.65 -29.25 -19.54
CA SER A 444 -20.01 -28.90 -18.17
C SER A 444 -21.39 -28.25 -18.06
N ARG A 445 -21.93 -28.27 -16.83
CA ARG A 445 -22.98 -27.36 -16.36
C ARG A 445 -22.29 -26.25 -15.58
N ARG A 446 -22.50 -25.00 -16.01
CA ARG A 446 -21.85 -23.79 -15.54
C ARG A 446 -22.81 -22.95 -14.69
N THR A 447 -22.31 -22.45 -13.58
CA THR A 447 -23.02 -21.59 -12.63
C THR A 447 -22.11 -20.41 -12.28
N GLN A 448 -22.64 -19.18 -12.35
CA GLN A 448 -21.89 -17.96 -12.03
C GLN A 448 -22.51 -17.24 -10.84
N VAL A 449 -21.68 -16.81 -9.90
CA VAL A 449 -22.12 -16.17 -8.66
C VAL A 449 -21.28 -14.94 -8.35
N ARG A 450 -21.95 -13.86 -7.96
CA ARG A 450 -21.33 -12.67 -7.37
C ARG A 450 -21.60 -12.69 -5.87
N ILE A 451 -20.54 -12.81 -5.08
CA ILE A 451 -20.61 -12.57 -3.63
C ILE A 451 -20.51 -11.06 -3.43
N ARG A 452 -21.59 -10.44 -2.94
CA ARG A 452 -21.71 -8.99 -2.71
C ARG A 452 -21.76 -8.64 -1.23
N PHE A 453 -21.42 -7.38 -0.95
CA PHE A 453 -21.47 -6.77 0.37
C PHE A 453 -22.45 -5.59 0.34
N PRO A 454 -23.76 -5.78 0.62
CA PRO A 454 -24.78 -4.73 0.42
C PRO A 454 -24.53 -3.45 1.23
N ASP A 455 -23.87 -3.57 2.38
CA ASP A 455 -23.54 -2.43 3.26
C ASP A 455 -22.32 -1.62 2.76
N ARG A 456 -21.56 -2.17 1.79
CA ARG A 456 -20.36 -1.60 1.17
C ARG A 456 -20.33 -1.89 -0.34
N PRO A 457 -21.25 -1.30 -1.12
CA PRO A 457 -21.37 -1.53 -2.56
C PRO A 457 -20.20 -0.93 -3.38
N ASP A 458 -19.28 -0.22 -2.73
CA ASP A 458 -18.02 0.28 -3.26
C ASP A 458 -16.90 -0.78 -3.30
N VAL A 459 -17.03 -1.86 -2.52
CA VAL A 459 -16.12 -3.01 -2.58
C VAL A 459 -16.55 -3.93 -3.73
N SER A 460 -15.59 -4.38 -4.53
CA SER A 460 -15.86 -5.26 -5.68
C SER A 460 -16.56 -6.56 -5.25
N PRO A 461 -17.55 -7.06 -6.00
CA PRO A 461 -18.04 -8.42 -5.79
C PRO A 461 -16.95 -9.45 -6.09
N ILE A 462 -17.04 -10.60 -5.42
CA ILE A 462 -16.22 -11.77 -5.71
C ILE A 462 -16.92 -12.62 -6.77
N HIS A 463 -16.31 -12.77 -7.95
CA HIS A 463 -16.87 -13.55 -9.06
C HIS A 463 -16.41 -15.01 -8.97
N VAL A 464 -17.36 -15.89 -8.68
CA VAL A 464 -17.15 -17.34 -8.64
C VAL A 464 -17.74 -17.97 -9.89
N LEU A 465 -16.93 -18.76 -10.59
CA LEU A 465 -17.35 -19.55 -11.74
C LEU A 465 -17.25 -21.03 -11.39
N LEU A 466 -18.39 -21.71 -11.23
CA LEU A 466 -18.48 -23.14 -10.95
C LEU A 466 -18.81 -23.89 -12.24
N ASN A 467 -18.01 -24.89 -12.59
CA ASN A 467 -18.29 -25.87 -13.63
C ASN A 467 -18.34 -27.27 -13.00
N VAL A 468 -19.38 -28.05 -13.31
CA VAL A 468 -19.49 -29.48 -12.96
C VAL A 468 -19.68 -30.31 -14.22
N PRO A 469 -19.28 -31.59 -14.28
CA PRO A 469 -19.46 -32.43 -15.47
C PRO A 469 -20.92 -32.47 -15.94
N ALA A 470 -21.14 -32.38 -17.26
CA ALA A 470 -22.50 -32.27 -17.80
C ALA A 470 -23.36 -33.52 -17.56
N ASP A 471 -22.72 -34.68 -17.54
CA ASP A 471 -23.28 -36.02 -17.34
C ASP A 471 -23.37 -36.44 -15.86
N ALA A 472 -22.88 -35.63 -14.92
CA ALA A 472 -22.94 -35.97 -13.50
C ALA A 472 -24.39 -36.12 -13.00
N GLU A 473 -24.76 -37.32 -12.55
CA GLU A 473 -26.11 -37.67 -12.07
C GLU A 473 -26.42 -37.17 -10.65
N GLY A 474 -25.42 -36.65 -9.93
CA GLY A 474 -25.54 -36.16 -8.56
C GLY A 474 -24.45 -35.16 -8.18
N PRO A 475 -24.31 -34.83 -6.88
CA PRO A 475 -23.29 -33.89 -6.39
C PRO A 475 -21.88 -34.45 -6.58
N VAL A 476 -20.96 -33.65 -7.12
CA VAL A 476 -19.57 -34.06 -7.39
C VAL A 476 -18.57 -33.46 -6.41
N PRO A 477 -17.47 -34.16 -6.07
CA PRO A 477 -16.34 -33.53 -5.38
C PRO A 477 -15.79 -32.37 -6.22
N THR A 478 -15.47 -31.26 -5.57
CA THR A 478 -15.18 -29.99 -6.26
C THR A 478 -13.85 -29.41 -5.80
N LEU A 479 -13.01 -29.01 -6.75
CA LEU A 479 -11.81 -28.23 -6.51
C LEU A 479 -12.13 -26.73 -6.58
N LEU A 480 -11.98 -26.01 -5.48
CA LEU A 480 -11.97 -24.54 -5.46
C LEU A 480 -10.55 -24.04 -5.69
N HIS A 481 -10.31 -23.45 -6.86
CA HIS A 481 -9.02 -22.89 -7.26
C HIS A 481 -9.04 -21.36 -7.23
N ILE A 482 -8.12 -20.77 -6.47
CA ILE A 482 -7.87 -19.32 -6.48
C ILE A 482 -6.74 -19.01 -7.48
N SER A 483 -7.06 -18.21 -8.50
CA SER A 483 -6.19 -17.93 -9.64
C SER A 483 -5.69 -16.48 -9.65
N PHE A 484 -4.52 -16.30 -10.25
CA PHE A 484 -3.96 -15.02 -10.66
C PHE A 484 -4.71 -14.37 -11.83
N SER A 485 -5.52 -15.13 -12.57
CA SER A 485 -6.24 -14.69 -13.77
C SER A 485 -7.75 -14.55 -13.51
N PRO A 486 -8.42 -13.54 -14.08
CA PRO A 486 -9.87 -13.48 -14.18
C PRO A 486 -10.47 -14.72 -14.86
N ASN A 487 -11.68 -15.10 -14.43
CA ASN A 487 -12.43 -16.22 -15.02
C ASN A 487 -12.58 -16.09 -16.55
N ALA A 488 -12.82 -14.87 -17.06
CA ALA A 488 -12.93 -14.57 -18.49
C ALA A 488 -11.62 -14.69 -19.30
N LEU A 489 -10.48 -14.94 -18.66
CA LEU A 489 -9.20 -15.31 -19.30
C LEU A 489 -8.88 -16.80 -19.15
N LEU A 490 -9.37 -17.46 -18.11
CA LEU A 490 -9.19 -18.91 -17.90
C LEU A 490 -10.09 -19.75 -18.81
N PHE A 491 -11.28 -19.22 -19.14
CA PHE A 491 -12.29 -19.89 -19.95
C PHE A 491 -12.61 -19.04 -21.19
N ASP A 492 -12.25 -19.52 -22.37
CA ASP A 492 -12.49 -18.84 -23.65
C ASP A 492 -13.88 -19.22 -24.22
N GLU A 493 -14.93 -18.72 -23.56
CA GLU A 493 -16.31 -18.95 -23.98
C GLU A 493 -17.24 -17.75 -23.70
N PRO A 494 -18.34 -17.58 -24.47
CA PRO A 494 -19.27 -16.47 -24.28
C PRO A 494 -20.12 -16.60 -23.01
N GLY A 495 -20.64 -15.46 -22.55
CA GLY A 495 -21.55 -15.36 -21.41
C GLY A 495 -20.89 -15.40 -20.04
N ILE A 496 -19.56 -15.53 -19.96
CA ILE A 496 -18.85 -15.33 -18.70
C ILE A 496 -18.92 -13.86 -18.29
N ASP A 497 -19.24 -13.62 -17.04
CA ASP A 497 -19.21 -12.33 -16.39
C ASP A 497 -17.77 -11.83 -16.35
N GLU A 498 -17.46 -10.83 -17.17
CA GLU A 498 -16.07 -10.44 -17.40
C GLU A 498 -15.42 -9.82 -16.17
N GLY A 499 -16.21 -9.11 -15.35
CA GLY A 499 -15.71 -8.43 -14.15
C GLY A 499 -14.62 -7.41 -14.48
N MET A 500 -13.70 -7.21 -13.53
CA MET A 500 -12.51 -6.37 -13.68
C MET A 500 -11.29 -7.13 -13.17
N ALA A 501 -10.10 -6.66 -13.55
CA ALA A 501 -8.84 -7.11 -12.98
C ALA A 501 -8.06 -5.92 -12.41
N TRP A 502 -6.96 -6.18 -11.72
CA TRP A 502 -6.08 -5.14 -11.18
C TRP A 502 -4.73 -5.15 -11.86
N ASP A 503 -4.31 -3.99 -12.37
CA ASP A 503 -2.92 -3.77 -12.77
C ASP A 503 -2.11 -3.26 -11.57
N ARG A 504 -1.14 -4.07 -11.13
CA ARG A 504 -0.27 -3.76 -9.98
C ARG A 504 0.64 -2.53 -10.19
N ARG A 505 0.93 -2.14 -11.43
CA ARG A 505 1.77 -0.96 -11.74
C ARG A 505 0.96 0.33 -11.80
N LEU A 506 -0.30 0.23 -12.19
CA LEU A 506 -1.23 1.37 -12.22
C LEU A 506 -2.02 1.54 -10.90
N GLU A 507 -2.00 0.53 -10.02
CA GLU A 507 -2.78 0.44 -8.78
C GLU A 507 -4.29 0.68 -8.99
N ALA A 508 -4.77 0.25 -10.16
CA ALA A 508 -6.07 0.61 -10.70
C ALA A 508 -6.77 -0.61 -11.33
N PRO A 509 -8.12 -0.61 -11.33
CA PRO A 509 -8.88 -1.63 -12.03
C PRO A 509 -8.82 -1.43 -13.54
N ILE A 510 -8.62 -2.51 -14.27
CA ILE A 510 -8.62 -2.61 -15.74
C ILE A 510 -9.68 -3.63 -16.20
N PRO A 511 -10.18 -3.57 -17.43
CA PRO A 511 -11.05 -4.61 -17.98
C PRO A 511 -10.36 -5.98 -17.89
N ALA A 512 -11.07 -7.01 -17.46
CA ALA A 512 -10.46 -8.31 -17.17
C ALA A 512 -9.74 -8.94 -18.38
N ARG A 513 -10.24 -8.71 -19.60
CA ARG A 513 -9.62 -9.19 -20.85
C ARG A 513 -8.30 -8.48 -21.21
N GLU A 514 -8.01 -7.34 -20.60
CA GLU A 514 -6.74 -6.61 -20.75
C GLU A 514 -5.67 -7.08 -19.74
N ALA A 515 -6.06 -7.92 -18.77
CA ALA A 515 -5.14 -8.45 -17.77
C ALA A 515 -4.16 -9.47 -18.34
N ARG A 516 -3.04 -9.67 -17.64
CA ARG A 516 -2.08 -10.71 -17.99
C ARG A 516 -2.64 -12.09 -17.66
N LEU A 517 -2.91 -12.89 -18.70
CA LEU A 517 -3.18 -14.32 -18.53
C LEU A 517 -1.95 -15.05 -17.94
N LEU A 518 -2.15 -15.66 -16.77
CA LEU A 518 -1.30 -16.69 -16.19
C LEU A 518 -2.11 -17.99 -16.14
N LYS A 519 -1.63 -19.04 -16.81
CA LYS A 519 -2.28 -20.36 -16.85
C LYS A 519 -1.85 -21.20 -15.65
N ASP A 520 -2.42 -20.88 -14.50
CA ASP A 520 -2.17 -21.54 -13.21
C ASP A 520 -3.15 -22.68 -12.89
N THR A 521 -4.12 -22.93 -13.77
CA THR A 521 -5.03 -24.08 -13.73
C THR A 521 -5.39 -24.60 -15.12
N ARG A 522 -6.01 -25.79 -15.16
CA ARG A 522 -6.48 -26.47 -16.37
C ARG A 522 -7.88 -27.05 -16.12
N PRO A 523 -8.96 -26.25 -16.23
CA PRO A 523 -10.30 -26.66 -15.84
C PRO A 523 -10.82 -27.92 -16.54
N GLU A 524 -10.47 -28.13 -17.81
CA GLU A 524 -10.88 -29.29 -18.61
C GLU A 524 -10.42 -30.61 -17.98
N HIS A 525 -9.25 -30.60 -17.33
CA HIS A 525 -8.67 -31.79 -16.72
C HIS A 525 -9.56 -32.34 -15.61
N PHE A 526 -10.08 -31.46 -14.76
CA PHE A 526 -10.94 -31.84 -13.63
C PHE A 526 -12.31 -32.32 -14.11
N ILE A 527 -12.91 -31.60 -15.07
CA ILE A 527 -14.18 -32.00 -15.69
C ILE A 527 -14.07 -33.37 -16.36
N ASP A 528 -13.03 -33.60 -17.18
CA ASP A 528 -12.79 -34.88 -17.87
C ASP A 528 -12.49 -36.05 -16.89
N HIS A 529 -12.12 -35.74 -15.64
CA HIS A 529 -11.93 -36.73 -14.57
C HIS A 529 -13.16 -36.94 -13.66
N GLY A 530 -14.26 -36.21 -13.86
CA GLY A 530 -15.50 -36.33 -13.08
C GLY A 530 -15.57 -35.41 -11.85
N TYR A 531 -14.71 -34.39 -11.78
CA TYR A 531 -14.65 -33.41 -10.70
C TYR A 531 -15.33 -32.10 -11.09
N GLY A 532 -15.96 -31.45 -10.11
CA GLY A 532 -16.30 -30.03 -10.24
C GLY A 532 -15.05 -29.16 -10.10
N ILE A 533 -15.06 -27.99 -10.74
CA ILE A 533 -14.08 -26.93 -10.50
C ILE A 533 -14.78 -25.59 -10.30
N ALA A 534 -14.48 -24.93 -9.19
CA ALA A 534 -14.86 -23.55 -8.91
C ALA A 534 -13.62 -22.67 -9.02
N THR A 535 -13.66 -21.60 -9.82
CA THR A 535 -12.56 -20.64 -9.95
C THR A 535 -12.93 -19.26 -9.43
N VAL A 536 -11.95 -18.59 -8.84
CA VAL A 536 -12.05 -17.18 -8.40
C VAL A 536 -10.75 -16.44 -8.70
N TYR A 537 -10.89 -15.18 -9.11
CA TYR A 537 -9.77 -14.26 -9.25
C TYR A 537 -9.38 -13.68 -7.89
N TYR A 538 -8.12 -13.86 -7.47
CA TYR A 538 -7.64 -13.39 -6.16
C TYR A 538 -7.84 -11.87 -5.93
N GLY A 539 -7.73 -11.06 -7.00
CA GLY A 539 -7.87 -9.61 -6.95
C GLY A 539 -9.30 -9.10 -6.74
N ASP A 540 -10.32 -9.96 -6.91
CA ASP A 540 -11.69 -9.65 -6.48
C ASP A 540 -11.82 -9.67 -4.96
N ILE A 541 -11.06 -10.54 -4.28
CA ILE A 541 -11.05 -10.63 -2.82
C ILE A 541 -10.18 -9.50 -2.27
N GLU A 542 -8.94 -9.40 -2.73
CA GLU A 542 -8.09 -8.24 -2.43
C GLU A 542 -6.97 -8.04 -3.48
N PRO A 543 -6.77 -6.81 -3.98
CA PRO A 543 -5.68 -6.50 -4.90
C PRO A 543 -4.28 -6.58 -4.26
N ASP A 544 -3.30 -7.02 -5.05
CA ASP A 544 -1.95 -7.38 -4.61
C ASP A 544 -0.92 -6.26 -4.84
N PHE A 545 -1.12 -5.16 -4.12
CA PHE A 545 -0.22 -4.01 -4.00
C PHE A 545 -0.46 -3.30 -2.66
N ASP A 546 0.47 -2.44 -2.24
CA ASP A 546 0.29 -1.67 -1.00
C ASP A 546 -0.95 -0.79 -1.09
N HIS A 547 -1.65 -0.62 0.03
CA HIS A 547 -2.95 0.05 0.11
C HIS A 547 -4.08 -0.65 -0.68
N GLY A 548 -3.84 -1.78 -1.36
CA GLY A 548 -4.85 -2.55 -2.11
C GLY A 548 -6.04 -2.97 -1.25
N GLY A 549 -5.82 -3.18 0.06
CA GLY A 549 -6.88 -3.51 1.03
C GLY A 549 -7.99 -2.47 1.17
N LYS A 550 -7.81 -1.23 0.69
CA LYS A 550 -8.90 -0.22 0.61
C LYS A 550 -9.94 -0.52 -0.47
N TYR A 551 -9.62 -1.40 -1.42
CA TYR A 551 -10.49 -1.82 -2.52
C TYR A 551 -11.01 -3.26 -2.34
N GLY A 552 -10.34 -4.07 -1.51
CA GLY A 552 -10.71 -5.46 -1.20
C GLY A 552 -11.51 -5.62 0.09
N VAL A 553 -11.67 -6.88 0.52
CA VAL A 553 -12.52 -7.25 1.67
C VAL A 553 -12.07 -6.65 3.00
N ARG A 554 -10.80 -6.26 3.18
CA ARG A 554 -10.35 -5.54 4.40
C ARG A 554 -11.03 -4.18 4.58
N ALA A 555 -11.51 -3.56 3.50
CA ALA A 555 -12.30 -2.33 3.57
C ALA A 555 -13.62 -2.52 4.32
N LEU A 556 -14.23 -3.72 4.27
CA LEU A 556 -15.48 -4.05 4.98
C LEU A 556 -15.34 -3.93 6.51
N PHE A 557 -14.12 -4.06 7.02
CA PHE A 557 -13.77 -4.08 8.44
C PHE A 557 -13.01 -2.82 8.90
N ASN A 558 -13.00 -1.77 8.07
CA ASN A 558 -12.18 -0.56 8.26
C ASN A 558 -10.68 -0.85 8.50
N SER A 559 -10.18 -2.01 8.06
CA SER A 559 -8.83 -2.53 8.32
C SER A 559 -7.80 -2.02 7.30
N THR A 560 -7.87 -0.73 6.96
CA THR A 560 -7.20 -0.13 5.79
C THR A 560 -6.30 1.05 6.11
N GLY A 561 -6.24 1.46 7.38
CA GLY A 561 -5.28 2.45 7.88
C GLY A 561 -3.99 1.80 8.39
N VAL A 562 -3.31 2.47 9.32
CA VAL A 562 -2.20 1.86 10.08
C VAL A 562 -2.72 0.60 10.76
N ARG A 563 -2.03 -0.53 10.55
CA ARG A 563 -2.44 -1.83 11.05
C ARG A 563 -1.83 -2.11 12.41
N GLU A 564 -2.65 -2.65 13.33
CA GLU A 564 -2.14 -3.20 14.58
C GLU A 564 -1.20 -4.39 14.31
N PRO A 565 -0.24 -4.70 15.20
CA PRO A 565 0.79 -5.71 14.93
C PRO A 565 0.25 -7.11 14.55
N ASP A 566 -0.91 -7.50 15.07
CA ASP A 566 -1.59 -8.77 14.80
C ASP A 566 -2.78 -8.63 13.83
N SER A 567 -2.96 -7.49 13.16
CA SER A 567 -3.99 -7.32 12.13
C SER A 567 -3.63 -8.08 10.86
N TRP A 568 -4.59 -8.81 10.29
CA TRP A 568 -4.45 -9.50 9.02
C TRP A 568 -3.92 -8.65 7.85
N GLY A 569 -3.21 -9.32 6.95
CA GLY A 569 -2.83 -8.83 5.63
C GLY A 569 -3.61 -9.53 4.51
N SER A 570 -3.15 -9.37 3.26
CA SER A 570 -3.79 -9.94 2.08
C SER A 570 -3.91 -11.48 2.15
N MET A 571 -2.98 -12.19 2.79
CA MET A 571 -3.09 -13.64 3.01
C MET A 571 -4.32 -14.01 3.85
N GLY A 572 -4.61 -13.23 4.89
CA GLY A 572 -5.81 -13.38 5.72
C GLY A 572 -7.09 -12.98 4.95
N ALA A 573 -7.01 -11.95 4.12
CA ALA A 573 -8.11 -11.51 3.26
C ALA A 573 -8.49 -12.57 2.20
N TRP A 574 -7.52 -13.08 1.45
CA TRP A 574 -7.68 -14.17 0.48
C TRP A 574 -8.20 -15.45 1.15
N SER A 575 -7.66 -15.80 2.32
CA SER A 575 -8.14 -16.91 3.16
C SER A 575 -9.61 -16.76 3.55
N TRP A 576 -10.02 -15.57 4.00
CA TRP A 576 -11.42 -15.29 4.34
C TRP A 576 -12.33 -15.34 3.11
N GLY A 577 -11.90 -14.80 1.97
CA GLY A 577 -12.66 -14.84 0.72
C GLY A 577 -12.92 -16.28 0.26
N LEU A 578 -11.91 -17.15 0.32
CA LEU A 578 -12.06 -18.59 0.07
C LEU A 578 -13.15 -19.22 0.95
N SER A 579 -13.16 -18.93 2.27
CA SER A 579 -14.24 -19.41 3.16
C SER A 579 -15.63 -18.86 2.80
N ARG A 580 -15.75 -17.64 2.24
CA ARG A 580 -17.04 -17.11 1.75
C ARG A 580 -17.53 -17.82 0.50
N ILE A 581 -16.62 -18.36 -0.31
CA ILE A 581 -16.95 -19.20 -1.46
C ILE A 581 -17.36 -20.60 -0.99
N VAL A 582 -16.67 -21.16 0.01
CA VAL A 582 -17.10 -22.42 0.67
C VAL A 582 -18.51 -22.28 1.26
N ASP A 583 -18.84 -21.14 1.89
CA ASP A 583 -20.20 -20.87 2.37
C ASP A 583 -21.26 -21.00 1.26
N TYR A 584 -20.97 -20.56 0.03
CA TYR A 584 -21.84 -20.75 -1.13
C TYR A 584 -21.83 -22.19 -1.66
N LEU A 585 -20.65 -22.80 -1.84
CA LEU A 585 -20.52 -24.15 -2.42
C LEU A 585 -21.26 -25.20 -1.59
N LEU A 586 -21.36 -25.01 -0.27
CA LEU A 586 -22.16 -25.85 0.63
C LEU A 586 -23.69 -25.73 0.42
N THR A 587 -24.15 -24.77 -0.38
CA THR A 587 -25.57 -24.56 -0.73
C THR A 587 -25.92 -25.00 -2.14
N ASP A 588 -24.94 -25.20 -3.04
CA ASP A 588 -25.22 -25.62 -4.41
C ASP A 588 -25.41 -27.16 -4.48
N PRO A 589 -26.57 -27.66 -4.97
CA PRO A 589 -26.87 -29.09 -4.97
C PRO A 589 -26.01 -29.92 -5.94
N ALA A 590 -25.21 -29.29 -6.82
CA ALA A 590 -24.26 -30.00 -7.67
C ALA A 590 -22.90 -30.27 -7.00
N VAL A 591 -22.66 -29.74 -5.80
CA VAL A 591 -21.40 -29.90 -5.07
C VAL A 591 -21.55 -30.91 -3.93
N ALA A 592 -20.66 -31.90 -3.87
CA ALA A 592 -20.50 -32.75 -2.69
C ALA A 592 -19.82 -31.94 -1.58
N GLY A 593 -20.63 -31.34 -0.69
CA GLY A 593 -20.17 -30.37 0.31
C GLY A 593 -19.15 -30.90 1.33
N ASP A 594 -19.09 -32.22 1.53
CA ASP A 594 -18.08 -32.91 2.35
C ASP A 594 -16.77 -33.19 1.60
N LYS A 595 -16.68 -32.85 0.31
CA LYS A 595 -15.58 -33.16 -0.61
C LYS A 595 -15.13 -31.94 -1.42
N ILE A 596 -15.00 -30.80 -0.73
CA ILE A 596 -14.41 -29.57 -1.28
C ILE A 596 -12.90 -29.59 -1.06
N ALA A 597 -12.13 -29.66 -2.14
CA ALA A 597 -10.69 -29.42 -2.14
C ALA A 597 -10.39 -27.94 -2.44
N VAL A 598 -9.24 -27.43 -2.01
CA VAL A 598 -8.74 -26.10 -2.40
C VAL A 598 -7.35 -26.17 -3.02
N SER A 599 -7.07 -25.32 -4.01
CA SER A 599 -5.73 -25.17 -4.58
C SER A 599 -5.39 -23.73 -4.99
N GLY A 600 -4.10 -23.44 -5.02
CA GLY A 600 -3.55 -22.14 -5.37
C GLY A 600 -2.05 -22.22 -5.57
N VAL A 601 -1.51 -21.38 -6.46
CA VAL A 601 -0.10 -21.39 -6.86
C VAL A 601 0.67 -20.26 -6.19
N SER A 602 1.92 -20.50 -5.79
CA SER A 602 2.81 -19.46 -5.26
C SER A 602 2.18 -18.79 -4.02
N ARG A 603 2.07 -17.46 -4.01
CA ARG A 603 1.39 -16.69 -2.94
C ARG A 603 -0.06 -17.13 -2.68
N LEU A 604 -0.75 -17.71 -3.67
CA LEU A 604 -2.11 -18.21 -3.51
C LEU A 604 -2.12 -19.60 -2.84
N GLY A 605 -1.04 -20.39 -2.99
CA GLY A 605 -0.82 -21.61 -2.20
C GLY A 605 -0.62 -21.32 -0.72
N LYS A 606 0.11 -20.24 -0.39
CA LYS A 606 0.26 -19.70 0.98
C LYS A 606 -1.11 -19.35 1.60
N ALA A 607 -1.95 -18.64 0.84
CA ALA A 607 -3.32 -18.29 1.27
C ALA A 607 -4.25 -19.51 1.42
N VAL A 608 -4.12 -20.51 0.53
CA VAL A 608 -4.88 -21.76 0.57
C VAL A 608 -4.56 -22.59 1.81
N LEU A 609 -3.29 -22.68 2.20
CA LEU A 609 -2.90 -23.33 3.46
C LEU A 609 -3.58 -22.65 4.66
N TRP A 610 -3.59 -21.32 4.70
CA TRP A 610 -4.24 -20.60 5.81
C TRP A 610 -5.76 -20.71 5.80
N ALA A 611 -6.40 -20.70 4.62
CA ALA A 611 -7.83 -21.01 4.47
C ALA A 611 -8.16 -22.40 5.02
N ALA A 612 -7.46 -23.43 4.56
CA ALA A 612 -7.71 -24.81 4.96
C ALA A 612 -7.36 -25.08 6.44
N ALA A 613 -6.31 -24.46 6.96
CA ALA A 613 -5.94 -24.53 8.38
C ALA A 613 -7.03 -23.94 9.29
N ARG A 614 -7.74 -22.88 8.86
CA ARG A 614 -8.80 -22.23 9.65
C ARG A 614 -10.19 -22.82 9.43
N ASP A 615 -10.50 -23.22 8.20
CA ASP A 615 -11.82 -23.66 7.80
C ASP A 615 -11.85 -25.19 7.62
N GLU A 616 -12.33 -25.88 8.66
CA GLU A 616 -12.34 -27.35 8.72
C GLU A 616 -13.39 -27.99 7.78
N ARG A 617 -14.21 -27.16 7.10
CA ARG A 617 -15.15 -27.61 6.04
C ARG A 617 -14.44 -27.85 4.71
N ILE A 618 -13.25 -27.28 4.52
CA ILE A 618 -12.36 -27.63 3.43
C ILE A 618 -11.82 -29.03 3.71
N ALA A 619 -12.16 -30.00 2.87
CA ALA A 619 -11.85 -31.41 3.10
C ALA A 619 -10.40 -31.77 2.73
N LEU A 620 -9.77 -31.02 1.83
CA LEU A 620 -8.44 -31.31 1.26
C LEU A 620 -7.75 -30.03 0.78
N ALA A 621 -6.44 -29.90 0.96
CA ALA A 621 -5.66 -28.74 0.47
C ALA A 621 -4.53 -29.14 -0.48
N ILE A 622 -4.31 -28.34 -1.53
CA ILE A 622 -3.22 -28.50 -2.51
C ILE A 622 -2.50 -27.16 -2.73
N PRO A 623 -1.55 -26.77 -1.86
CA PRO A 623 -0.57 -25.72 -2.18
C PRO A 623 0.38 -26.16 -3.31
N LEU A 624 0.51 -25.33 -4.34
CA LEU A 624 1.52 -25.50 -5.39
C LEU A 624 2.61 -24.43 -5.26
N VAL A 625 3.88 -24.84 -5.22
CA VAL A 625 5.10 -24.02 -5.11
C VAL A 625 4.97 -22.89 -4.09
N SER A 626 4.54 -23.22 -2.87
CA SER A 626 4.05 -22.21 -1.92
C SER A 626 5.18 -21.44 -1.24
N GLY A 627 6.26 -22.13 -0.90
CA GLY A 627 7.51 -21.55 -0.40
C GLY A 627 7.43 -20.91 0.98
N GLU A 628 8.32 -19.92 1.19
CA GLU A 628 8.53 -19.22 2.48
C GLU A 628 7.26 -18.58 3.05
N GLY A 629 6.97 -18.77 4.34
CA GLY A 629 5.70 -18.33 4.95
C GLY A 629 4.45 -19.04 4.42
N GLY A 630 4.60 -19.98 3.48
CA GLY A 630 3.66 -21.04 3.14
C GLY A 630 4.06 -22.33 3.86
N ALA A 631 4.36 -23.38 3.09
CA ALA A 631 4.76 -24.67 3.65
C ALA A 631 6.26 -24.83 3.90
N SER A 632 7.14 -23.98 3.34
CA SER A 632 8.59 -24.13 3.51
C SER A 632 9.06 -23.78 4.94
N ILE A 633 10.27 -24.21 5.29
CA ILE A 633 10.86 -24.01 6.62
C ILE A 633 11.65 -22.70 6.66
N SER A 634 11.07 -21.67 7.28
CA SER A 634 11.68 -20.34 7.39
C SER A 634 13.06 -20.35 8.04
N ARG A 635 13.28 -21.28 8.99
CA ARG A 635 14.58 -21.43 9.66
C ARG A 635 15.73 -21.86 8.76
N ARG A 636 15.47 -22.46 7.59
CA ARG A 636 16.51 -22.82 6.61
C ARG A 636 17.21 -21.58 6.06
N ASN A 637 16.49 -20.46 5.95
CA ASN A 637 17.01 -19.21 5.36
C ASN A 637 17.67 -19.51 4.00
N TYR A 638 16.87 -20.08 3.09
CA TYR A 638 17.22 -20.51 1.74
C TYR A 638 16.07 -20.09 0.82
N GLY A 639 16.37 -19.51 -0.35
CA GLY A 639 15.37 -18.90 -1.21
C GLY A 639 14.77 -17.62 -0.60
N GLU A 640 13.48 -17.40 -0.81
CA GLU A 640 12.70 -16.33 -0.19
C GLU A 640 12.85 -16.38 1.34
N THR A 641 12.97 -15.21 1.99
CA THR A 641 13.11 -15.12 3.46
C THR A 641 11.94 -14.36 4.09
N VAL A 642 11.76 -14.49 5.42
CA VAL A 642 10.85 -13.62 6.19
C VAL A 642 11.13 -12.14 5.87
N ALA A 643 12.40 -11.74 5.78
CA ALA A 643 12.79 -10.37 5.46
C ALA A 643 12.35 -9.92 4.05
N ASP A 644 12.30 -10.82 3.06
CA ASP A 644 11.77 -10.54 1.73
C ASP A 644 10.25 -10.32 1.75
N LEU A 645 9.54 -11.18 2.48
CA LEU A 645 8.08 -11.11 2.63
C LEU A 645 7.60 -9.89 3.41
N THR A 646 8.40 -9.40 4.36
CA THR A 646 8.05 -8.26 5.21
C THR A 646 8.78 -6.98 4.80
N ASN A 647 9.42 -6.95 3.63
CA ASN A 647 10.10 -5.76 3.12
C ASN A 647 9.06 -4.70 2.72
N PRO A 648 9.11 -3.47 3.29
CA PRO A 648 8.20 -2.38 2.91
C PRO A 648 8.24 -2.02 1.41
N ALA A 649 9.33 -2.32 0.71
CA ALA A 649 9.44 -2.12 -0.73
C ALA A 649 8.89 -3.28 -1.59
N ARG A 650 8.30 -4.33 -0.99
CA ARG A 650 7.80 -5.53 -1.69
C ARG A 650 6.35 -5.91 -1.35
N TYR A 651 6.14 -6.44 -0.14
CA TYR A 651 5.00 -7.32 0.20
C TYR A 651 4.54 -7.21 1.67
N ASP A 652 4.96 -6.20 2.41
CA ASP A 652 4.62 -6.00 3.84
C ASP A 652 3.11 -6.04 4.15
N TYR A 653 2.25 -5.72 3.18
CA TYR A 653 0.79 -5.85 3.22
C TYR A 653 0.25 -7.29 3.20
N TRP A 654 1.03 -8.32 2.83
CA TRP A 654 0.57 -9.72 2.76
C TRP A 654 0.26 -10.33 4.13
N TYR A 655 1.11 -10.05 5.12
CA TYR A 655 1.11 -10.68 6.44
C TYR A 655 0.75 -9.69 7.56
N ALA A 656 0.64 -10.18 8.79
CA ALA A 656 0.56 -9.32 9.97
C ALA A 656 1.82 -8.47 10.12
N PRO A 657 1.72 -7.18 10.52
CA PRO A 657 2.92 -6.34 10.69
C PRO A 657 3.96 -6.92 11.65
N ARG A 658 3.55 -7.68 12.69
CA ARG A 658 4.46 -8.38 13.61
C ARG A 658 5.38 -9.37 12.90
N TYR A 659 5.02 -9.92 11.74
CA TYR A 659 5.89 -10.86 11.02
C TYR A 659 7.26 -10.23 10.70
N ALA A 660 7.31 -8.89 10.54
CA ALA A 660 8.53 -8.12 10.32
C ALA A 660 9.51 -8.13 11.51
N ASP A 661 9.05 -8.40 12.74
CA ASP A 661 9.91 -8.52 13.92
C ASP A 661 10.89 -9.71 13.76
N TYR A 662 10.50 -10.74 12.99
CA TYR A 662 11.27 -11.96 12.77
C TYR A 662 12.15 -11.93 11.51
N ALA A 663 12.09 -10.84 10.72
CA ALA A 663 12.79 -10.71 9.43
C ALA A 663 14.27 -11.10 9.49
N PHE A 664 14.97 -10.67 10.54
CA PHE A 664 16.40 -10.89 10.72
C PHE A 664 16.73 -11.79 11.93
N ASP A 665 15.71 -12.38 12.56
CA ASP A 665 15.82 -13.32 13.69
C ASP A 665 14.70 -14.37 13.62
N VAL A 666 14.77 -15.20 12.57
CA VAL A 666 13.74 -16.21 12.28
C VAL A 666 13.67 -17.31 13.35
N ASP A 667 14.71 -17.50 14.16
CA ASP A 667 14.68 -18.46 15.27
C ASP A 667 13.70 -18.03 16.38
N ALA A 668 13.44 -16.73 16.53
CA ALA A 668 12.46 -16.20 17.48
C ALA A 668 10.99 -16.39 17.05
N LEU A 669 10.71 -16.70 15.78
CA LEU A 669 9.35 -16.95 15.28
C LEU A 669 8.74 -18.19 15.98
N PRO A 670 7.62 -18.09 16.72
CA PRO A 670 7.12 -19.21 17.53
C PRO A 670 6.46 -20.35 16.71
N VAL A 671 6.50 -20.26 15.38
CA VAL A 671 5.93 -21.20 14.40
C VAL A 671 6.93 -21.45 13.27
N ASP A 672 6.59 -22.39 12.38
CA ASP A 672 7.34 -22.68 11.14
C ASP A 672 6.41 -23.47 10.17
N GLY A 673 6.84 -23.71 8.93
CA GLY A 673 6.00 -24.29 7.86
C GLY A 673 5.34 -25.64 8.22
N HIS A 674 6.05 -26.54 8.93
CA HIS A 674 5.51 -27.84 9.33
C HIS A 674 4.38 -27.73 10.34
N MET A 675 4.34 -26.65 11.13
CA MET A 675 3.26 -26.38 12.08
C MET A 675 2.01 -25.84 11.37
N LEU A 676 2.17 -25.19 10.21
CA LEU A 676 1.04 -24.80 9.36
C LEU A 676 0.42 -26.03 8.69
N LEU A 677 1.26 -26.93 8.14
CA LEU A 677 0.81 -28.24 7.64
C LEU A 677 0.13 -29.06 8.76
N ALA A 678 0.62 -28.99 10.00
CA ALA A 678 0.03 -29.73 11.12
C ALA A 678 -1.43 -29.34 11.39
N LEU A 679 -1.83 -28.09 11.15
CA LEU A 679 -3.22 -27.63 11.30
C LEU A 679 -4.20 -28.29 10.31
N MET A 680 -3.70 -28.97 9.29
CA MET A 680 -4.52 -29.79 8.39
C MET A 680 -4.93 -31.13 9.01
N ALA A 681 -4.13 -31.71 9.91
CA ALA A 681 -4.40 -33.03 10.48
C ALA A 681 -5.80 -33.09 11.13
N PRO A 682 -6.59 -34.15 10.88
CA PRO A 682 -6.27 -35.36 10.10
C PRO A 682 -6.52 -35.26 8.58
N ARG A 683 -7.01 -34.13 8.07
CA ARG A 683 -7.41 -33.97 6.65
C ARG A 683 -6.20 -34.05 5.72
N PRO A 684 -6.37 -34.46 4.45
CA PRO A 684 -5.24 -34.56 3.52
C PRO A 684 -4.72 -33.20 3.04
N VAL A 685 -3.41 -33.11 2.85
CA VAL A 685 -2.72 -31.98 2.22
C VAL A 685 -1.67 -32.49 1.24
N LEU A 686 -1.64 -31.98 0.01
CA LEU A 686 -0.65 -32.33 -1.02
C LEU A 686 0.19 -31.11 -1.36
N GLN A 687 1.49 -31.16 -1.10
CA GLN A 687 2.44 -30.18 -1.62
C GLN A 687 2.89 -30.58 -3.02
N ILE A 688 2.85 -29.64 -3.96
CA ILE A 688 3.41 -29.80 -5.31
C ILE A 688 4.52 -28.76 -5.48
N VAL A 689 5.73 -29.18 -5.85
CA VAL A 689 6.91 -28.31 -5.89
C VAL A 689 7.76 -28.52 -7.15
N GLY A 690 8.59 -27.54 -7.54
CA GLY A 690 9.47 -27.65 -8.71
C GLY A 690 10.92 -27.92 -8.36
N SER A 691 11.54 -28.93 -8.98
CA SER A 691 12.94 -29.36 -8.75
C SER A 691 14.02 -28.28 -8.84
N THR A 692 13.76 -27.18 -9.55
CA THR A 692 14.67 -26.05 -9.77
C THR A 692 14.16 -24.73 -9.19
N ASP A 693 13.07 -24.74 -8.45
CA ASP A 693 12.47 -23.55 -7.83
C ASP A 693 13.20 -23.13 -6.54
N THR A 694 14.46 -22.72 -6.67
CA THR A 694 15.31 -22.33 -5.53
C THR A 694 14.75 -21.17 -4.70
N TRP A 695 13.79 -20.40 -5.23
CA TRP A 695 13.15 -19.31 -4.49
C TRP A 695 12.11 -19.83 -3.47
N SER A 696 11.43 -20.95 -3.75
CA SER A 696 10.45 -21.54 -2.82
C SER A 696 11.05 -22.58 -1.86
N ASP A 697 12.31 -22.97 -2.03
CA ASP A 697 12.99 -24.00 -1.22
C ASP A 697 12.23 -25.36 -1.18
N PRO A 698 12.29 -26.16 -2.27
CA PRO A 698 11.60 -27.45 -2.36
C PRO A 698 12.07 -28.45 -1.27
N ALA A 699 13.33 -28.34 -0.85
CA ALA A 699 13.88 -29.12 0.26
C ALA A 699 13.27 -28.70 1.60
N GLY A 700 12.99 -27.41 1.81
CA GLY A 700 12.23 -26.91 2.95
C GLY A 700 10.79 -27.42 2.97
N GLU A 701 10.05 -27.36 1.86
CA GLU A 701 8.69 -27.93 1.74
C GLU A 701 8.69 -29.46 1.98
N TRP A 702 9.74 -30.19 1.58
CA TRP A 702 9.93 -31.60 1.91
C TRP A 702 10.24 -31.86 3.40
N ILE A 703 11.17 -31.11 4.00
CA ILE A 703 11.47 -31.20 5.44
C ILE A 703 10.22 -30.90 6.27
N SER A 704 9.42 -29.94 5.81
CA SER A 704 8.12 -29.61 6.38
C SER A 704 7.14 -30.80 6.33
N ALA A 705 7.04 -31.48 5.19
CA ALA A 705 6.26 -32.71 5.02
C ALA A 705 6.71 -33.83 5.98
N LYS A 706 8.03 -33.99 6.16
CA LYS A 706 8.59 -34.98 7.11
C LYS A 706 8.24 -34.62 8.56
N ALA A 707 8.46 -33.36 8.96
CA ALA A 707 8.32 -32.90 10.34
C ALA A 707 6.86 -32.89 10.87
N VAL A 708 5.85 -32.86 10.00
CA VAL A 708 4.42 -32.96 10.40
C VAL A 708 3.95 -34.40 10.68
N SER A 709 4.68 -35.42 10.24
CA SER A 709 4.31 -36.85 10.39
C SER A 709 3.90 -37.30 11.80
N PRO A 710 4.55 -36.87 12.90
CA PRO A 710 4.14 -37.24 14.26
C PRO A 710 2.73 -36.79 14.64
N VAL A 711 2.22 -35.71 14.03
CA VAL A 711 0.87 -35.19 14.29
C VAL A 711 -0.18 -36.10 13.64
N TYR A 712 0.02 -36.51 12.39
CA TYR A 712 -0.85 -37.47 11.71
C TYR A 712 -0.83 -38.85 12.40
N ALA A 713 0.30 -39.25 12.96
CA ALA A 713 0.39 -40.47 13.77
C ALA A 713 -0.52 -40.48 15.01
N LEU A 714 -0.91 -39.32 15.56
CA LEU A 714 -1.91 -39.24 16.65
C LEU A 714 -3.28 -39.78 16.27
N TYR A 715 -3.59 -39.81 14.96
CA TYR A 715 -4.82 -40.31 14.37
C TYR A 715 -4.67 -41.72 13.78
N GLY A 716 -3.50 -42.35 13.95
CA GLY A 716 -3.17 -43.62 13.30
C GLY A 716 -2.94 -43.51 11.79
N LEU A 717 -2.70 -42.31 11.27
CA LEU A 717 -2.47 -42.06 9.85
C LEU A 717 -0.98 -42.16 9.50
N GLU A 718 -0.72 -42.66 8.29
CA GLU A 718 0.62 -42.77 7.72
C GLU A 718 1.17 -41.39 7.34
N GLY A 719 2.35 -41.07 7.87
CA GLY A 719 3.13 -39.89 7.49
C GLY A 719 4.27 -40.21 6.51
N MET A 720 5.23 -39.29 6.39
CA MET A 720 6.37 -39.46 5.48
C MET A 720 7.44 -40.40 6.05
N ALA A 721 8.07 -41.17 5.16
CA ALA A 721 9.31 -41.89 5.47
C ALA A 721 10.48 -40.90 5.68
N ALA A 722 11.47 -41.31 6.48
CA ALA A 722 12.63 -40.47 6.77
C ALA A 722 13.58 -40.31 5.57
N ASP A 723 13.80 -41.40 4.84
CA ASP A 723 14.75 -41.56 3.73
C ASP A 723 14.24 -42.60 2.71
N PRO A 724 14.66 -42.52 1.42
CA PRO A 724 15.39 -41.40 0.81
C PRO A 724 14.45 -40.22 0.53
N ASP A 725 15.03 -39.05 0.27
CA ASP A 725 14.27 -37.90 -0.24
C ASP A 725 13.71 -38.22 -1.65
N PRO A 726 12.47 -37.81 -1.96
CA PRO A 726 11.78 -38.16 -3.20
C PRO A 726 12.42 -37.46 -4.40
N LYS A 727 12.56 -38.19 -5.50
CA LYS A 727 13.06 -37.64 -6.76
C LYS A 727 11.93 -36.96 -7.55
N PRO A 728 12.27 -36.07 -8.51
CA PRO A 728 11.27 -35.54 -9.43
C PRO A 728 10.50 -36.68 -10.13
N GLY A 729 9.18 -36.56 -10.18
CA GLY A 729 8.26 -37.58 -10.70
C GLY A 729 7.81 -38.66 -9.70
N GLU A 730 8.40 -38.75 -8.50
CA GLU A 730 7.96 -39.72 -7.48
C GLU A 730 6.72 -39.20 -6.72
N ARG A 731 5.64 -39.99 -6.75
CA ARG A 731 4.31 -39.62 -6.22
C ARG A 731 4.11 -40.13 -4.80
N VAL A 732 4.20 -39.24 -3.80
CA VAL A 732 3.94 -39.57 -2.39
C VAL A 732 2.54 -39.07 -2.01
N LEU A 733 1.56 -39.98 -1.96
CA LEU A 733 0.13 -39.63 -1.89
C LEU A 733 -0.55 -40.09 -0.58
N HIS A 734 0.11 -39.99 0.58
CA HIS A 734 -0.50 -40.36 1.87
C HIS A 734 -1.48 -39.26 2.35
N HIS A 735 -1.77 -39.15 3.64
CA HIS A 735 -2.56 -38.00 4.13
C HIS A 735 -1.73 -36.71 4.12
N ILE A 736 -0.43 -36.82 4.43
CA ILE A 736 0.55 -35.82 3.99
C ILE A 736 1.04 -36.29 2.62
N GLY A 737 0.80 -35.50 1.58
CA GLY A 737 1.21 -35.74 0.22
C GLY A 737 2.35 -34.80 -0.18
N TYR A 738 3.23 -35.29 -1.05
CA TYR A 738 4.29 -34.53 -1.67
C TYR A 738 4.55 -35.03 -3.08
N PHE A 739 4.72 -34.10 -4.01
CA PHE A 739 5.15 -34.37 -5.37
C PHE A 739 6.11 -33.26 -5.80
N MET A 740 7.24 -33.66 -6.39
CA MET A 740 8.17 -32.75 -7.02
C MET A 740 8.15 -33.01 -8.52
N HIS A 741 7.83 -32.00 -9.32
CA HIS A 741 7.91 -32.08 -10.78
C HIS A 741 9.31 -31.65 -11.26
N ASP A 742 9.72 -32.08 -12.45
CA ASP A 742 11.03 -31.66 -13.00
C ASP A 742 10.91 -30.31 -13.72
N GLY A 743 10.98 -29.22 -12.95
CA GLY A 743 10.76 -27.86 -13.45
C GLY A 743 11.03 -26.75 -12.43
N GLY A 744 10.75 -25.51 -12.79
CA GLY A 744 10.92 -24.33 -11.93
C GLY A 744 9.62 -23.85 -11.28
N HIS A 745 9.51 -22.57 -10.95
CA HIS A 745 8.31 -21.95 -10.37
C HIS A 745 7.14 -21.87 -11.37
N THR A 746 6.44 -22.99 -11.59
CA THR A 746 5.33 -23.13 -12.55
C THR A 746 4.40 -24.27 -12.10
N VAL A 747 3.26 -24.41 -12.79
CA VAL A 747 2.50 -25.67 -12.80
C VAL A 747 2.77 -26.37 -14.14
N LEU A 748 2.99 -27.68 -14.11
CA LEU A 748 3.19 -28.54 -15.28
C LEU A 748 1.98 -29.45 -15.53
N PRO A 749 1.81 -30.01 -16.75
CA PRO A 749 0.69 -30.91 -17.05
C PRO A 749 0.57 -32.12 -16.12
N GLU A 750 1.71 -32.64 -15.62
CA GLU A 750 1.76 -33.78 -14.71
C GLU A 750 1.24 -33.47 -13.30
N ASP A 751 1.30 -32.22 -12.85
CA ASP A 751 0.78 -31.81 -11.55
C ASP A 751 -0.74 -32.06 -11.48
N TYR A 752 -1.48 -31.73 -12.54
CA TYR A 752 -2.92 -31.95 -12.61
C TYR A 752 -3.29 -33.44 -12.50
N GLU A 753 -2.51 -34.33 -13.12
CA GLU A 753 -2.68 -35.79 -12.98
C GLU A 753 -2.53 -36.22 -11.51
N VAL A 754 -1.49 -35.71 -10.85
CA VAL A 754 -1.19 -35.99 -9.43
C VAL A 754 -2.26 -35.42 -8.50
N MET A 755 -2.78 -34.22 -8.79
CA MET A 755 -3.92 -33.62 -8.06
C MET A 755 -5.14 -34.54 -8.15
N THR A 756 -5.51 -35.01 -9.35
CA THR A 756 -6.65 -35.91 -9.53
C THR A 756 -6.45 -37.29 -8.91
N ASP A 757 -5.25 -37.88 -8.96
CA ASP A 757 -4.96 -39.15 -8.28
C ASP A 757 -4.99 -39.02 -6.74
N PHE A 758 -4.58 -37.87 -6.20
CA PHE A 758 -4.67 -37.57 -4.76
C PHE A 758 -6.14 -37.38 -4.33
N MET A 759 -6.92 -36.63 -5.11
CA MET A 759 -8.36 -36.48 -4.89
C MET A 759 -9.09 -37.83 -5.01
N ASP A 760 -8.75 -38.67 -6.00
CA ASP A 760 -9.34 -40.00 -6.16
C ASP A 760 -9.11 -40.88 -4.92
N ARG A 761 -7.89 -40.86 -4.37
CA ARG A 761 -7.51 -41.64 -3.18
C ARG A 761 -8.28 -41.23 -1.93
N HIS A 762 -8.56 -39.94 -1.76
CA HIS A 762 -9.16 -39.40 -0.53
C HIS A 762 -10.67 -39.15 -0.63
N PHE A 763 -11.23 -38.96 -1.83
CA PHE A 763 -12.67 -38.76 -2.06
C PHE A 763 -13.39 -39.99 -2.62
N GLY A 764 -12.66 -41.02 -3.08
CA GLY A 764 -13.19 -42.35 -3.42
C GLY A 764 -13.77 -42.52 -4.83
N VAL A 765 -13.54 -41.57 -5.74
CA VAL A 765 -14.27 -41.45 -7.04
C VAL A 765 -13.98 -42.59 -8.04
N LYS A 766 -12.89 -43.36 -7.85
CA LYS A 766 -12.59 -44.56 -8.66
C LYS A 766 -13.36 -45.82 -8.22
N GLY A 767 -14.09 -45.80 -7.10
CA GLY A 767 -14.80 -46.98 -6.57
C GLY A 767 -16.08 -47.39 -7.30
N GLU A 768 -16.70 -46.48 -8.06
CA GLU A 768 -18.04 -46.69 -8.67
C GLU A 768 -18.03 -46.77 -10.20
N ARG A 769 -16.86 -46.62 -10.85
CA ARG A 769 -16.71 -46.72 -12.31
C ARG A 769 -16.64 -48.20 -12.72
N LYS A 770 -17.76 -48.77 -13.15
CA LYS A 770 -17.88 -50.11 -13.75
C LYS A 770 -17.80 -50.09 -15.27
#